data_AF-A0A0K2UM34-F1
#
_entry.id   AF-A0A0K2UM34-F1
#
_cell.length_a   1.000
_cell.length_b   1.000
_cell.length_c   1.000
_cell.angle_alpha   90.00
_cell.angle_beta   90.00
_cell.angle_gamma   90.00
#
_symmetry.space_group_name_H-M   'P 1'
#
loop_
_entity.id
_entity.type
_entity.pdbx_description
1 polymer ?
#
loop_
_entity_poly.entity_id
_entity_poly.type
_entity_poly.pdbx_seq_one_letter_code
_entity_poly.pdbx_strand_id
1 'polypeptide(L)'
;MLLGVVEGFYNRPWNEDQRVDLFKKLSSYGCNAYLYAPKDDARHRTHWRDPEDLSGLQTLLDAARREGVRFFYGLSPGLDVVYSSKEDLDVLKAKLDRLREIGCNGFALLWDDIDTNLPEKDKEVFSSIGHAHACVSNEIFNHVSSEDVEFLMCPMEYCSSRADPDVPNSYYLLTLGELLHPDIGVFWTGSCVVSECITLDEIRSIAEVLRRKPVIWDNLHANDYDGQRIFMGPYYGRDPEIIPHIRGVLTNPNCEYSSNVPALYTLSKWASLGDKYDPFMVAEECQEEVIKELYRPVPLSNLPLNERMMITKADADLLMQTFWLPYSHGPKIELLLKEFEYLRDHSHIARSFVHKNAGASMDETDEDVDTNIQTSFIDDWIARAYTFNDVCRSFSGLFEKLPFIPNRDFFFDINPYLNSVHIALMACNRYLKWVGLDQCAKPLNRGPTLSGLPGGLAGEFMRLYPVQSQNEFPVYYAPAFLEKKTLILRPIIQSNIQKFVQNLNFLSSLDSVLIDALIHSKESVFTYGALIDSRPMGLIFASNRINSFKEGLKCDNAFSDFPNNGSIIGLVVENQLLFTKSMDLMLEVVSEWVESLKDSNTSQFSIIPRYSVLTKHYLLKKDFRPLDDNDKSNSKYIILKKG
;
A
#
# COMPACT_ATOMS: atom_id res chain seq x y z
N MET A 1 -23.49 2.71 -26.36
CA MET A 1 -22.71 2.14 -25.24
C MET A 1 -23.27 2.68 -23.92
N LEU A 2 -23.35 1.84 -22.88
CA LEU A 2 -23.59 2.30 -21.49
C LEU A 2 -22.34 3.00 -20.97
N LEU A 3 -22.46 4.23 -20.47
CA LEU A 3 -21.31 4.94 -19.93
C LEU A 3 -21.75 5.76 -18.72
N GLY A 4 -21.15 5.51 -17.56
CA GLY A 4 -21.44 6.30 -16.37
C GLY A 4 -21.03 5.61 -15.10
N VAL A 5 -21.91 5.62 -14.09
CA VAL A 5 -21.55 5.29 -12.71
C VAL A 5 -22.42 4.18 -12.16
N VAL A 6 -21.82 3.31 -11.37
CA VAL A 6 -22.52 2.47 -10.40
C VAL A 6 -22.18 2.99 -9.01
N GLU A 7 -23.18 3.39 -8.22
CA GLU A 7 -23.00 3.64 -6.79
C GLU A 7 -23.04 2.28 -6.09
N GLY A 8 -21.93 1.53 -6.12
CA GLY A 8 -21.89 0.10 -5.78
C GLY A 8 -20.98 -0.27 -4.61
N PHE A 9 -20.43 0.72 -3.92
CA PHE A 9 -19.41 0.61 -2.87
C PHE A 9 -19.98 0.33 -1.48
N TYR A 10 -19.13 -0.18 -0.58
CA TYR A 10 -19.39 -0.37 0.85
C TYR A 10 -19.01 0.87 1.66
N ASN A 11 -19.95 1.78 1.87
CA ASN A 11 -19.87 2.88 2.83
C ASN A 11 -21.21 3.62 2.89
N ARG A 12 -21.26 4.71 3.65
CA ARG A 12 -22.35 5.70 3.59
C ARG A 12 -22.71 6.02 2.13
N PRO A 13 -23.96 5.74 1.71
CA PRO A 13 -24.44 6.08 0.37
C PRO A 13 -24.40 7.60 0.12
N TRP A 14 -24.30 7.99 -1.15
CA TRP A 14 -24.44 9.39 -1.52
C TRP A 14 -25.83 9.92 -1.17
N ASN A 15 -25.90 11.19 -0.81
CA ASN A 15 -27.18 11.83 -0.55
C ASN A 15 -27.89 12.23 -1.86
N GLU A 16 -29.16 12.61 -1.75
CA GLU A 16 -29.99 12.98 -2.90
C GLU A 16 -29.39 14.16 -3.70
N ASP A 17 -28.92 15.21 -3.04
CA ASP A 17 -28.33 16.38 -3.70
C ASP A 17 -27.07 16.01 -4.50
N GLN A 18 -26.23 15.14 -3.95
CA GLN A 18 -25.05 14.60 -4.62
C GLN A 18 -25.44 13.80 -5.87
N ARG A 19 -26.46 12.95 -5.80
CA ARG A 19 -26.95 12.17 -6.96
C ARG A 19 -27.54 13.08 -8.05
N VAL A 20 -28.30 14.11 -7.67
CA VAL A 20 -28.85 15.08 -8.63
C VAL A 20 -27.74 15.89 -9.31
N ASP A 21 -26.72 16.30 -8.55
CA ASP A 21 -25.52 16.95 -9.09
C ASP A 21 -24.71 16.00 -9.99
N LEU A 22 -24.64 14.72 -9.65
CA LEU A 22 -24.00 13.68 -10.46
C LEU A 22 -24.65 13.58 -11.84
N PHE A 23 -25.99 13.56 -11.91
CA PHE A 23 -26.68 13.43 -13.19
C PHE A 23 -26.37 14.60 -14.13
N LYS A 24 -26.25 15.83 -13.61
CA LYS A 24 -25.82 17.00 -14.38
C LYS A 24 -24.38 16.83 -14.89
N LYS A 25 -23.47 16.37 -14.03
CA LYS A 25 -22.07 16.10 -14.40
C LYS A 25 -21.98 15.04 -15.49
N LEU A 26 -22.66 13.90 -15.31
CA LEU A 26 -22.71 12.82 -16.30
C LEU A 26 -23.18 13.35 -17.65
N SER A 27 -24.29 14.09 -17.67
CA SER A 27 -24.82 14.71 -18.89
C SER A 27 -23.81 15.67 -19.54
N SER A 28 -23.19 16.55 -18.74
CA SER A 28 -22.19 17.51 -19.23
C SER A 28 -20.92 16.85 -19.81
N TYR A 29 -20.58 15.67 -19.33
CA TYR A 29 -19.47 14.86 -19.82
C TYR A 29 -19.91 13.89 -20.93
N GLY A 30 -21.19 13.84 -21.31
CA GLY A 30 -21.68 12.89 -22.32
C GLY A 30 -21.82 11.43 -21.84
N CYS A 31 -21.76 11.21 -20.52
CA CYS A 31 -22.16 9.95 -19.89
C CYS A 31 -23.69 9.87 -19.80
N ASN A 32 -24.24 8.66 -19.78
CA ASN A 32 -25.67 8.41 -19.99
C ASN A 32 -26.28 7.33 -19.09
N ALA A 33 -25.58 6.85 -18.08
CA ALA A 33 -26.06 5.76 -17.24
C ALA A 33 -25.69 5.93 -15.77
N TYR A 34 -26.60 5.53 -14.90
CA TYR A 34 -26.42 5.47 -13.46
C TYR A 34 -27.10 4.21 -12.90
N LEU A 35 -26.37 3.43 -12.10
CA LEU A 35 -26.90 2.28 -11.37
C LEU A 35 -26.91 2.59 -9.87
N TYR A 36 -28.12 2.59 -9.29
CA TYR A 36 -28.35 2.63 -7.86
C TYR A 36 -28.08 1.23 -7.27
N ALA A 37 -26.93 1.03 -6.63
CA ALA A 37 -26.59 -0.23 -5.95
C ALA A 37 -25.83 -0.07 -4.60
N PRO A 38 -26.14 0.95 -3.78
CA PRO A 38 -25.35 1.21 -2.57
C PRO A 38 -25.46 0.04 -1.59
N LYS A 39 -24.33 -0.57 -1.22
CA LYS A 39 -24.30 -1.80 -0.42
C LYS A 39 -24.85 -1.62 1.00
N ASP A 40 -24.72 -0.41 1.55
CA ASP A 40 -25.19 -0.05 2.89
C ASP A 40 -26.66 0.44 2.91
N ASP A 41 -27.33 0.53 1.77
CA ASP A 41 -28.79 0.66 1.76
C ASP A 41 -29.42 -0.70 2.08
N ALA A 42 -30.06 -0.77 3.25
CA ALA A 42 -30.68 -2.00 3.71
C ALA A 42 -31.72 -2.53 2.72
N ARG A 43 -32.54 -1.67 2.09
CA ARG A 43 -33.60 -2.14 1.18
C ARG A 43 -33.07 -2.57 -0.18
N HIS A 44 -31.84 -2.19 -0.52
CA HIS A 44 -31.13 -2.71 -1.68
C HIS A 44 -30.63 -4.16 -1.46
N ARG A 45 -30.20 -4.50 -0.22
CA ARG A 45 -29.49 -5.77 0.05
C ARG A 45 -29.99 -6.55 1.27
N THR A 46 -29.79 -6.06 2.50
CA THR A 46 -30.04 -6.86 3.74
C THR A 46 -31.51 -7.03 4.11
N HIS A 47 -32.35 -6.08 3.72
CA HIS A 47 -33.80 -6.05 3.90
C HIS A 47 -34.48 -5.87 2.54
N TRP A 48 -34.01 -6.60 1.53
CA TRP A 48 -34.48 -6.46 0.15
C TRP A 48 -35.99 -6.73 -0.03
N ARG A 49 -36.61 -7.48 0.89
CA ARG A 49 -38.07 -7.74 0.93
C ARG A 49 -38.89 -6.53 1.39
N ASP A 50 -38.28 -5.57 2.08
CA ASP A 50 -38.98 -4.39 2.55
C ASP A 50 -39.33 -3.46 1.38
N PRO A 51 -40.51 -2.79 1.45
CA PRO A 51 -40.92 -1.86 0.40
C PRO A 51 -40.02 -0.61 0.39
N GLU A 52 -39.79 -0.08 -0.82
CA GLU A 52 -39.03 1.15 -1.02
C GLU A 52 -39.75 2.41 -0.51
N ASP A 53 -38.94 3.43 -0.18
CA ASP A 53 -39.44 4.80 -0.09
C ASP A 53 -39.48 5.40 -1.50
N LEU A 54 -40.68 5.36 -2.10
CA LEU A 54 -40.88 5.80 -3.47
C LEU A 54 -40.72 7.32 -3.65
N SER A 55 -40.85 8.12 -2.58
CA SER A 55 -40.87 9.58 -2.69
C SER A 55 -39.50 10.15 -3.08
N GLY A 56 -38.42 9.71 -2.42
CA GLY A 56 -37.05 10.08 -2.78
C GLY A 56 -36.63 9.51 -4.14
N LEU A 57 -37.02 8.27 -4.44
CA LEU A 57 -36.69 7.63 -5.71
C LEU A 57 -37.38 8.30 -6.91
N GLN A 58 -38.63 8.76 -6.76
CA GLN A 58 -39.33 9.52 -7.80
C GLN A 58 -38.56 10.79 -8.17
N THR A 59 -38.09 11.55 -7.18
CA THR A 59 -37.28 12.77 -7.40
C THR A 59 -35.99 12.46 -8.15
N LEU A 60 -35.30 11.37 -7.78
CA LEU A 60 -34.08 10.93 -8.46
C LEU A 60 -34.34 10.49 -9.91
N LEU A 61 -35.41 9.74 -10.16
CA LEU A 61 -35.81 9.31 -11.51
C LEU A 61 -36.13 10.51 -12.41
N ASP A 62 -36.87 11.49 -11.90
CA ASP A 62 -37.20 12.71 -12.65
C ASP A 62 -35.95 13.55 -12.95
N ALA A 63 -35.03 13.64 -11.98
CA ALA A 63 -33.74 14.30 -12.18
C ALA A 63 -32.89 13.59 -13.24
N ALA A 64 -32.77 12.26 -13.18
CA ALA A 64 -32.03 11.48 -14.17
C ALA A 64 -32.63 11.65 -15.58
N ARG A 65 -33.97 11.59 -15.70
CA ARG A 65 -34.69 11.79 -16.97
C ARG A 65 -34.42 13.17 -17.57
N ARG A 66 -34.46 14.23 -16.75
CA ARG A 66 -34.18 15.60 -17.19
C ARG A 66 -32.78 15.77 -17.76
N GLU A 67 -31.80 15.10 -17.17
CA GLU A 67 -30.39 15.17 -17.60
C GLU A 67 -30.04 14.13 -18.69
N GLY A 68 -31.01 13.32 -19.15
CA GLY A 68 -30.77 12.27 -20.15
C GLY A 68 -29.96 11.07 -19.65
N VAL A 69 -29.97 10.84 -18.33
CA VAL A 69 -29.28 9.71 -17.69
C VAL A 69 -30.23 8.54 -17.54
N ARG A 70 -29.84 7.38 -18.05
CA ARG A 70 -30.56 6.11 -17.84
C ARG A 70 -30.34 5.63 -16.42
N PHE A 71 -31.43 5.56 -15.66
CA PHE A 71 -31.41 5.13 -14.27
C PHE A 71 -31.71 3.64 -14.18
N PHE A 72 -30.82 2.89 -13.54
CA PHE A 72 -31.00 1.49 -13.18
C PHE A 72 -31.17 1.36 -11.67
N TYR A 73 -32.20 0.63 -11.25
CA TYR A 73 -32.36 0.23 -9.85
C TYR A 73 -31.80 -1.19 -9.66
N GLY A 74 -30.73 -1.31 -8.86
CA GLY A 74 -30.15 -2.59 -8.49
C GLY A 74 -30.83 -3.21 -7.27
N LEU A 75 -30.90 -4.53 -7.23
CA LEU A 75 -31.36 -5.30 -6.08
C LEU A 75 -30.43 -6.49 -5.83
N SER A 76 -30.05 -6.69 -4.58
CA SER A 76 -29.09 -7.71 -4.14
C SER A 76 -29.71 -8.73 -3.18
N PRO A 77 -30.58 -9.65 -3.65
CA PRO A 77 -31.31 -10.56 -2.76
C PRO A 77 -30.49 -11.78 -2.30
N GLY A 78 -29.28 -11.98 -2.83
CA GLY A 78 -28.52 -13.23 -2.69
C GLY A 78 -28.05 -13.59 -1.27
N LEU A 79 -28.21 -12.73 -0.26
CA LEU A 79 -27.83 -13.06 1.12
C LEU A 79 -28.75 -14.11 1.76
N ASP A 80 -30.05 -14.06 1.46
CA ASP A 80 -31.05 -14.89 2.15
C ASP A 80 -32.26 -15.28 1.29
N VAL A 81 -32.18 -15.08 -0.04
CA VAL A 81 -33.22 -15.56 -0.96
C VAL A 81 -33.28 -17.09 -0.96
N VAL A 82 -34.48 -17.63 -1.02
CA VAL A 82 -34.71 -19.04 -1.39
C VAL A 82 -35.14 -19.05 -2.84
N TYR A 83 -34.23 -19.45 -3.74
CA TYR A 83 -34.41 -19.30 -5.20
C TYR A 83 -35.67 -20.02 -5.73
N SER A 84 -36.07 -21.11 -5.08
CA SER A 84 -37.24 -21.92 -5.41
C SER A 84 -38.55 -21.45 -4.75
N SER A 85 -38.50 -20.48 -3.84
CA SER A 85 -39.68 -19.98 -3.15
C SER A 85 -40.47 -19.04 -4.05
N LYS A 86 -41.74 -19.39 -4.27
CA LYS A 86 -42.67 -18.52 -4.98
C LYS A 86 -42.91 -17.21 -4.22
N GLU A 87 -42.95 -17.27 -2.89
CA GLU A 87 -43.16 -16.10 -2.04
C GLU A 87 -42.03 -15.07 -2.22
N ASP A 88 -40.78 -15.52 -2.24
CA ASP A 88 -39.64 -14.63 -2.49
C ASP A 88 -39.69 -14.03 -3.90
N LEU A 89 -40.04 -14.83 -4.92
CA LEU A 89 -40.22 -14.34 -6.29
C LEU A 89 -41.36 -13.32 -6.42
N ASP A 90 -42.48 -13.55 -5.76
CA ASP A 90 -43.62 -12.64 -5.77
C ASP A 90 -43.28 -11.31 -5.07
N VAL A 91 -42.46 -11.35 -4.00
CA VAL A 91 -41.93 -10.13 -3.34
C VAL A 91 -41.00 -9.36 -4.26
N LEU A 92 -40.07 -10.04 -4.96
CA LEU A 92 -39.20 -9.40 -5.95
C LEU A 92 -40.01 -8.69 -7.03
N LYS A 93 -40.98 -9.39 -7.63
CA LYS A 93 -41.86 -8.84 -8.68
C LYS A 93 -42.64 -7.62 -8.18
N ALA A 94 -43.30 -7.73 -7.04
CA ALA A 94 -44.09 -6.64 -6.46
C ALA A 94 -43.24 -5.39 -6.17
N LYS A 95 -41.97 -5.57 -5.79
CA LYS A 95 -41.04 -4.46 -5.57
C LYS A 95 -40.68 -3.75 -6.87
N LEU A 96 -40.37 -4.50 -7.94
CA LEU A 96 -40.07 -3.91 -9.24
C LEU A 96 -41.30 -3.27 -9.90
N ASP A 97 -42.50 -3.83 -9.69
CA ASP A 97 -43.76 -3.24 -10.18
C ASP A 97 -43.97 -1.84 -9.61
N ARG A 98 -43.73 -1.64 -8.31
CA ARG A 98 -43.83 -0.30 -7.69
C ARG A 98 -42.82 0.69 -8.24
N LEU A 99 -41.60 0.24 -8.54
CA LEU A 99 -40.57 1.08 -9.17
C LEU A 99 -40.95 1.45 -10.60
N ARG A 100 -41.58 0.53 -11.32
CA ARG A 100 -42.15 0.80 -12.64
C ARG A 100 -43.29 1.81 -12.62
N GLU A 101 -44.17 1.75 -11.62
CA GLU A 101 -45.29 2.69 -11.46
C GLU A 101 -44.80 4.15 -11.35
N ILE A 102 -43.63 4.38 -10.74
CA ILE A 102 -42.99 5.69 -10.64
C ILE A 102 -42.09 6.05 -11.84
N GLY A 103 -42.03 5.17 -12.85
CA GLY A 103 -41.33 5.42 -14.12
C GLY A 103 -39.87 4.97 -14.16
N CYS A 104 -39.47 3.98 -13.36
CA CYS A 104 -38.18 3.30 -13.49
C CYS A 104 -38.24 2.25 -14.61
N ASN A 105 -37.29 2.35 -15.56
CA ASN A 105 -37.23 1.47 -16.73
C ASN A 105 -35.90 0.68 -16.83
N GLY A 106 -35.00 0.84 -15.86
CA GLY A 106 -33.74 0.10 -15.80
C GLY A 106 -33.67 -0.72 -14.52
N PHE A 107 -33.37 -2.00 -14.62
CA PHE A 107 -33.27 -2.89 -13.46
C PHE A 107 -31.96 -3.68 -13.47
N ALA A 108 -31.47 -4.04 -12.29
CA ALA A 108 -30.36 -4.97 -12.16
C ALA A 108 -30.56 -5.95 -10.99
N LEU A 109 -30.28 -7.24 -11.23
CA LEU A 109 -30.16 -8.23 -10.15
C LEU A 109 -28.69 -8.53 -9.88
N LEU A 110 -28.26 -8.39 -8.63
CA LEU A 110 -26.87 -8.48 -8.25
C LEU A 110 -26.64 -9.71 -7.36
N TRP A 111 -25.82 -10.64 -7.85
CA TRP A 111 -25.47 -11.88 -7.17
C TRP A 111 -24.04 -11.89 -6.65
N ASP A 112 -23.47 -10.71 -6.41
CA ASP A 112 -22.10 -10.47 -5.94
C ASP A 112 -21.97 -10.59 -4.41
N ASP A 113 -20.80 -11.07 -3.97
CA ASP A 113 -20.39 -11.15 -2.56
C ASP A 113 -21.36 -11.94 -1.67
N ILE A 114 -21.74 -13.14 -2.15
CA ILE A 114 -22.60 -14.11 -1.47
C ILE A 114 -21.92 -15.48 -1.38
N ASP A 115 -22.56 -16.44 -0.70
CA ASP A 115 -22.10 -17.83 -0.67
C ASP A 115 -22.12 -18.44 -2.09
N THR A 116 -21.11 -19.25 -2.39
CA THR A 116 -20.94 -19.91 -3.70
C THR A 116 -21.78 -21.20 -3.81
N ASN A 117 -22.30 -21.71 -2.69
CA ASN A 117 -23.05 -22.95 -2.65
C ASN A 117 -24.54 -22.74 -2.89
N LEU A 118 -25.16 -23.68 -3.62
CA LEU A 118 -26.61 -23.75 -3.73
C LEU A 118 -27.23 -24.13 -2.37
N PRO A 119 -28.18 -23.34 -1.82
CA PRO A 119 -28.84 -23.67 -0.56
C PRO A 119 -29.54 -25.02 -0.63
N GLU A 120 -29.59 -25.75 0.49
CA GLU A 120 -30.16 -27.11 0.53
C GLU A 120 -31.61 -27.18 0.06
N LYS A 121 -32.40 -26.15 0.38
CA LYS A 121 -33.81 -26.03 -0.01
C LYS A 121 -34.01 -25.95 -1.53
N ASP A 122 -32.99 -25.50 -2.25
CA ASP A 122 -33.06 -25.22 -3.68
C ASP A 122 -32.51 -26.37 -4.54
N LYS A 123 -31.84 -27.36 -3.93
CA LYS A 123 -31.21 -28.50 -4.63
C LYS A 123 -32.21 -29.45 -5.30
N GLU A 124 -33.46 -29.48 -4.84
CA GLU A 124 -34.51 -30.28 -5.50
C GLU A 124 -34.99 -29.66 -6.81
N VAL A 125 -34.81 -28.35 -7.00
CA VAL A 125 -35.31 -27.59 -8.15
C VAL A 125 -34.18 -27.23 -9.11
N PHE A 126 -33.03 -26.81 -8.59
CA PHE A 126 -31.91 -26.34 -9.39
C PHE A 126 -30.72 -27.30 -9.31
N SER A 127 -30.14 -27.57 -10.47
CA SER A 127 -28.93 -28.39 -10.61
C SER A 127 -27.65 -27.70 -10.14
N SER A 128 -27.64 -26.37 -10.06
CA SER A 128 -26.50 -25.56 -9.62
C SER A 128 -26.92 -24.15 -9.24
N ILE A 129 -26.03 -23.41 -8.60
CA ILE A 129 -26.22 -21.99 -8.29
C ILE A 129 -26.33 -21.13 -9.56
N GLY A 130 -25.57 -21.45 -10.61
CA GLY A 130 -25.67 -20.78 -11.92
C GLY A 130 -27.03 -20.99 -12.58
N HIS A 131 -27.59 -22.20 -12.48
CA HIS A 131 -28.94 -22.50 -12.96
C HIS A 131 -30.00 -21.73 -12.17
N ALA A 132 -29.89 -21.66 -10.84
CA ALA A 132 -30.80 -20.86 -10.01
C ALA A 132 -30.75 -19.37 -10.39
N HIS A 133 -29.56 -18.77 -10.49
CA HIS A 133 -29.40 -17.36 -10.83
C HIS A 133 -29.96 -17.05 -12.23
N ALA A 134 -29.71 -17.90 -13.23
CA ALA A 134 -30.25 -17.73 -14.57
C ALA A 134 -31.78 -17.80 -14.58
N CYS A 135 -32.37 -18.81 -13.92
CA CYS A 135 -33.82 -18.98 -13.86
C CYS A 135 -34.52 -17.83 -13.16
N VAL A 136 -34.07 -17.44 -11.97
CA VAL A 136 -34.65 -16.29 -11.24
C VAL A 136 -34.48 -15.01 -12.05
N SER A 137 -33.30 -14.75 -12.63
CA SER A 137 -33.07 -13.54 -13.42
C SER A 137 -33.97 -13.50 -14.66
N ASN A 138 -34.16 -14.62 -15.35
CA ASN A 138 -35.06 -14.72 -16.50
C ASN A 138 -36.52 -14.52 -16.10
N GLU A 139 -36.96 -15.10 -14.99
CA GLU A 139 -38.34 -14.95 -14.51
C GLU A 139 -38.65 -13.49 -14.16
N ILE A 140 -37.75 -12.83 -13.45
CA ILE A 140 -37.90 -11.42 -13.10
C ILE A 140 -37.82 -10.53 -14.34
N PHE A 141 -36.86 -10.78 -15.24
CA PHE A 141 -36.77 -10.09 -16.53
C PHE A 141 -38.09 -10.20 -17.31
N ASN A 142 -38.59 -11.42 -17.53
CA ASN A 142 -39.83 -11.65 -18.27
C ASN A 142 -41.05 -10.98 -17.62
N HIS A 143 -41.08 -10.83 -16.30
CA HIS A 143 -42.14 -10.12 -15.58
C HIS A 143 -42.13 -8.62 -15.86
N VAL A 144 -40.95 -7.99 -15.83
CA VAL A 144 -40.83 -6.53 -16.03
C VAL A 144 -40.67 -6.12 -17.49
N SER A 145 -40.36 -7.06 -18.38
CA SER A 145 -40.03 -6.82 -19.79
C SER A 145 -41.11 -6.04 -20.54
N SER A 146 -40.67 -4.93 -21.14
CA SER A 146 -41.40 -4.14 -22.13
C SER A 146 -40.41 -3.47 -23.07
N GLU A 147 -40.87 -2.87 -24.18
CA GLU A 147 -39.98 -2.27 -25.20
C GLU A 147 -38.96 -1.26 -24.63
N ASP A 148 -39.34 -0.53 -23.57
CA ASP A 148 -38.51 0.50 -22.96
C ASP A 148 -37.64 0.03 -21.78
N VAL A 149 -37.64 -1.27 -21.45
CA VAL A 149 -36.94 -1.80 -20.25
C VAL A 149 -35.56 -2.35 -20.58
N GLU A 150 -34.54 -1.89 -19.85
CA GLU A 150 -33.19 -2.46 -19.87
C GLU A 150 -32.92 -3.25 -18.58
N PHE A 151 -32.28 -4.41 -18.70
CA PHE A 151 -32.01 -5.30 -17.57
C PHE A 151 -30.55 -5.74 -17.52
N LEU A 152 -29.95 -5.65 -16.34
CA LEU A 152 -28.57 -6.05 -16.07
C LEU A 152 -28.52 -7.13 -14.98
N MET A 153 -27.45 -7.89 -14.96
CA MET A 153 -27.20 -8.93 -13.95
C MET A 153 -25.72 -8.90 -13.56
N CYS A 154 -25.44 -8.87 -12.25
CA CYS A 154 -24.08 -9.08 -11.75
C CYS A 154 -23.92 -10.55 -11.36
N PRO A 155 -23.01 -11.31 -12.00
CA PRO A 155 -22.76 -12.70 -11.66
C PRO A 155 -22.05 -12.82 -10.31
N MET A 156 -22.11 -14.02 -9.71
CA MET A 156 -21.32 -14.33 -8.50
C MET A 156 -19.83 -14.41 -8.85
N GLU A 157 -19.49 -15.08 -9.95
CA GLU A 157 -18.16 -15.06 -10.54
C GLU A 157 -18.04 -13.86 -11.49
N TYR A 158 -17.79 -12.67 -10.96
CA TYR A 158 -17.77 -11.41 -11.74
C TYR A 158 -16.39 -10.96 -12.23
N CYS A 159 -15.35 -11.75 -11.98
CA CYS A 159 -14.01 -11.51 -12.47
C CYS A 159 -13.22 -12.81 -12.66
N SER A 160 -12.11 -12.75 -13.39
CA SER A 160 -11.35 -13.95 -13.75
C SER A 160 -10.81 -14.69 -12.52
N SER A 161 -10.36 -13.96 -11.49
CA SER A 161 -9.87 -14.57 -10.24
C SER A 161 -10.96 -15.25 -9.40
N ARG A 162 -12.24 -15.05 -9.74
CA ARG A 162 -13.39 -15.71 -9.11
C ARG A 162 -13.94 -16.86 -9.95
N ALA A 163 -13.52 -16.99 -11.21
CA ALA A 163 -13.95 -18.07 -12.07
C ALA A 163 -13.27 -19.39 -11.65
N ASP A 164 -14.05 -20.46 -11.50
CA ASP A 164 -13.55 -21.77 -11.07
C ASP A 164 -13.80 -22.85 -12.14
N PRO A 165 -12.75 -23.48 -12.72
CA PRO A 165 -11.32 -23.28 -12.43
C PRO A 165 -10.70 -22.05 -13.13
N ASP A 166 -11.32 -21.59 -14.23
CA ASP A 166 -10.93 -20.43 -15.01
C ASP A 166 -12.13 -19.94 -15.85
N VAL A 167 -11.98 -18.82 -16.57
CA VAL A 167 -13.08 -18.23 -17.35
C VAL A 167 -13.64 -19.18 -18.42
N PRO A 168 -12.84 -19.78 -19.33
CA PRO A 168 -13.36 -20.68 -20.36
C PRO A 168 -14.05 -21.94 -19.83
N ASN A 169 -13.59 -22.47 -18.69
CA ASN A 169 -14.05 -23.75 -18.15
C ASN A 169 -14.98 -23.61 -16.94
N SER A 170 -15.31 -22.39 -16.52
CA SER A 170 -16.23 -22.17 -15.40
C SER A 170 -17.62 -22.71 -15.72
N TYR A 171 -18.03 -23.73 -14.96
CA TYR A 171 -19.36 -24.30 -15.09
C TYR A 171 -20.46 -23.27 -14.81
N TYR A 172 -20.22 -22.36 -13.87
CA TYR A 172 -21.14 -21.28 -13.54
C TYR A 172 -21.32 -20.31 -14.72
N LEU A 173 -20.21 -19.79 -15.28
CA LEU A 173 -20.25 -18.83 -16.38
C LEU A 173 -20.80 -19.46 -17.67
N LEU A 174 -20.44 -20.70 -17.98
CA LEU A 174 -21.00 -21.46 -19.11
C LEU A 174 -22.52 -21.64 -18.96
N THR A 175 -23.00 -21.96 -17.75
CA THR A 175 -24.43 -22.08 -17.46
C THR A 175 -25.16 -20.75 -17.67
N LEU A 176 -24.59 -19.63 -17.21
CA LEU A 176 -25.16 -18.30 -17.46
C LEU A 176 -25.15 -17.93 -18.95
N GLY A 177 -24.08 -18.26 -19.67
CA GLY A 177 -23.99 -18.04 -21.11
C GLY A 177 -25.07 -18.80 -21.89
N GLU A 178 -25.39 -20.03 -21.46
CA GLU A 178 -26.39 -20.87 -22.10
C GLU A 178 -27.83 -20.52 -21.74
N LEU A 179 -28.11 -20.27 -20.45
CA LEU A 179 -29.49 -20.20 -19.93
C LEU A 179 -30.02 -18.77 -19.77
N LEU A 180 -29.16 -17.78 -19.52
CA LEU A 180 -29.60 -16.41 -19.28
C LEU A 180 -30.17 -15.79 -20.56
N HIS A 181 -31.28 -15.05 -20.45
CA HIS A 181 -31.92 -14.41 -21.59
C HIS A 181 -30.93 -13.50 -22.34
N PRO A 182 -30.88 -13.53 -23.70
CA PRO A 182 -29.86 -12.83 -24.48
C PRO A 182 -29.85 -11.30 -24.29
N ASP A 183 -31.00 -10.71 -23.97
CA ASP A 183 -31.12 -9.24 -23.79
C ASP A 183 -30.63 -8.74 -22.42
N ILE A 184 -30.45 -9.64 -21.44
CA ILE A 184 -29.90 -9.29 -20.13
C ILE A 184 -28.40 -8.99 -20.28
N GLY A 185 -28.00 -7.77 -19.93
CA GLY A 185 -26.58 -7.42 -19.85
C GLY A 185 -25.92 -8.06 -18.64
N VAL A 186 -24.67 -8.50 -18.75
CA VAL A 186 -23.94 -9.16 -17.66
C VAL A 186 -22.71 -8.33 -17.29
N PHE A 187 -22.56 -8.04 -15.99
CA PHE A 187 -21.41 -7.30 -15.48
C PHE A 187 -20.12 -8.13 -15.47
N TRP A 188 -18.98 -7.45 -15.60
CA TRP A 188 -17.65 -8.04 -15.47
C TRP A 188 -16.66 -6.99 -14.96
N THR A 189 -15.77 -7.33 -14.02
CA THR A 189 -14.77 -6.38 -13.46
C THR A 189 -13.36 -6.57 -14.00
N GLY A 190 -13.14 -7.57 -14.88
CA GLY A 190 -11.84 -7.87 -15.50
C GLY A 190 -11.13 -9.09 -14.91
N SER A 191 -9.80 -9.01 -14.80
CA SER A 191 -8.97 -10.08 -14.24
C SER A 191 -9.18 -10.26 -12.73
N CYS A 192 -9.39 -9.15 -12.02
CA CYS A 192 -9.54 -9.08 -10.57
C CYS A 192 -10.76 -8.24 -10.19
N VAL A 193 -11.08 -8.17 -8.89
CA VAL A 193 -12.10 -7.25 -8.37
C VAL A 193 -11.74 -5.80 -8.73
N VAL A 194 -10.49 -5.40 -8.45
CA VAL A 194 -9.87 -4.18 -8.95
C VAL A 194 -8.86 -4.62 -10.00
N SER A 195 -9.13 -4.39 -11.27
CA SER A 195 -8.23 -4.82 -12.34
C SER A 195 -7.22 -3.73 -12.66
N GLU A 196 -5.91 -4.03 -12.64
CA GLU A 196 -4.88 -3.09 -13.07
C GLU A 196 -5.04 -2.77 -14.57
N CYS A 197 -5.18 -3.82 -15.37
CA CYS A 197 -5.50 -3.74 -16.79
C CYS A 197 -6.68 -4.65 -17.14
N ILE A 198 -7.42 -4.30 -18.18
CA ILE A 198 -8.41 -5.17 -18.83
C ILE A 198 -8.06 -5.21 -20.32
N THR A 199 -7.61 -6.37 -20.77
CA THR A 199 -7.10 -6.59 -22.13
C THR A 199 -8.21 -7.03 -23.08
N LEU A 200 -7.98 -6.86 -24.38
CA LEU A 200 -8.90 -7.31 -25.41
C LEU A 200 -9.12 -8.83 -25.40
N ASP A 201 -8.07 -9.61 -25.16
CA ASP A 201 -8.16 -11.07 -25.14
C ASP A 201 -9.01 -11.57 -23.96
N GLU A 202 -8.89 -10.94 -22.78
CA GLU A 202 -9.76 -11.21 -21.64
C GLU A 202 -11.23 -10.90 -21.96
N ILE A 203 -11.51 -9.76 -22.62
CA ILE A 203 -12.86 -9.40 -23.03
C ILE A 203 -13.43 -10.39 -24.06
N ARG A 204 -12.62 -10.84 -25.02
CA ARG A 204 -13.04 -11.84 -26.01
C ARG A 204 -13.35 -13.18 -25.34
N SER A 205 -12.50 -13.63 -24.43
CA SER A 205 -12.68 -14.87 -23.70
C SER A 205 -13.98 -14.88 -22.89
N ILE A 206 -14.24 -13.83 -22.10
CA ILE A 206 -15.49 -13.77 -21.32
C ILE A 206 -16.72 -13.59 -22.21
N ALA A 207 -16.62 -12.83 -23.31
CA ALA A 207 -17.74 -12.63 -24.22
C ALA A 207 -18.15 -13.93 -24.94
N GLU A 208 -17.19 -14.81 -25.23
CA GLU A 208 -17.45 -16.14 -25.79
C GLU A 208 -18.22 -17.02 -24.80
N VAL A 209 -17.75 -17.09 -23.55
CA VAL A 209 -18.38 -17.90 -22.49
C VAL A 209 -19.78 -17.38 -22.16
N LEU A 210 -19.93 -16.07 -21.97
CA LEU A 210 -21.22 -15.44 -21.70
C LEU A 210 -22.12 -15.36 -22.94
N ARG A 211 -21.59 -15.60 -24.15
CA ARG A 211 -22.32 -15.46 -25.43
C ARG A 211 -22.90 -14.07 -25.67
N ARG A 212 -22.29 -13.03 -25.09
CA ARG A 212 -22.71 -11.62 -25.18
C ARG A 212 -21.57 -10.68 -24.79
N LYS A 213 -21.63 -9.43 -25.24
CA LYS A 213 -20.67 -8.40 -24.80
C LYS A 213 -20.90 -8.05 -23.32
N PRO A 214 -19.87 -8.07 -22.46
CA PRO A 214 -20.04 -7.72 -21.06
C PRO A 214 -20.26 -6.21 -20.88
N VAL A 215 -20.88 -5.83 -19.77
CA VAL A 215 -20.85 -4.46 -19.23
C VAL A 215 -19.74 -4.41 -18.20
N ILE A 216 -18.77 -3.52 -18.33
CA ILE A 216 -17.69 -3.41 -17.36
C ILE A 216 -18.23 -2.70 -16.12
N TRP A 217 -18.16 -3.37 -14.97
CA TRP A 217 -18.23 -2.72 -13.66
C TRP A 217 -16.80 -2.43 -13.26
N ASP A 218 -16.37 -1.17 -13.35
CA ASP A 218 -14.95 -0.84 -13.17
C ASP A 218 -14.66 -0.30 -11.77
N ASN A 219 -13.89 -1.06 -10.99
CA ASN A 219 -13.47 -0.67 -9.65
C ASN A 219 -12.10 0.03 -9.63
N LEU A 220 -11.56 0.48 -10.78
CA LEU A 220 -10.27 1.18 -10.85
C LEU A 220 -10.17 2.36 -9.86
N HIS A 221 -11.27 3.04 -9.58
CA HIS A 221 -11.32 4.18 -8.65
C HIS A 221 -12.08 3.90 -7.36
N ALA A 222 -12.48 2.65 -7.09
CA ALA A 222 -13.15 2.28 -5.84
C ALA A 222 -12.16 2.31 -4.68
N ASN A 223 -12.58 2.79 -3.51
CA ASN A 223 -11.73 2.85 -2.31
C ASN A 223 -12.39 2.27 -1.04
N ASP A 224 -13.57 1.67 -1.15
CA ASP A 224 -14.29 1.05 -0.03
C ASP A 224 -13.51 -0.08 0.64
N TYR A 225 -12.67 -0.78 -0.11
CA TYR A 225 -11.79 -1.83 0.42
C TYR A 225 -10.60 -1.29 1.24
N ASP A 226 -10.26 0.00 1.14
CA ASP A 226 -9.17 0.63 1.90
C ASP A 226 -9.43 2.12 2.14
N GLY A 227 -10.02 2.42 3.31
CA GLY A 227 -10.32 3.79 3.73
C GLY A 227 -9.11 4.67 4.04
N GLN A 228 -7.87 4.22 3.81
CA GLN A 228 -6.67 5.08 3.81
C GLN A 228 -6.29 5.57 2.41
N ARG A 229 -7.02 5.14 1.37
CA ARG A 229 -6.71 5.45 -0.02
C ARG A 229 -7.86 6.21 -0.68
N ILE A 230 -7.48 7.05 -1.64
CA ILE A 230 -8.39 7.78 -2.51
C ILE A 230 -7.73 7.94 -3.87
N PHE A 231 -8.53 7.92 -4.93
CA PHE A 231 -8.06 7.83 -6.32
C PHE A 231 -8.61 8.97 -7.17
N MET A 232 -7.71 9.82 -7.63
CA MET A 232 -7.93 11.03 -8.43
C MET A 232 -7.08 11.02 -9.72
N GLY A 233 -6.43 9.90 -10.03
CA GLY A 233 -5.74 9.68 -11.30
C GLY A 233 -6.70 9.41 -12.47
N PRO A 234 -6.20 9.40 -13.72
CA PRO A 234 -7.00 9.18 -14.91
C PRO A 234 -7.47 7.72 -15.03
N TYR A 235 -8.56 7.52 -15.77
CA TYR A 235 -8.99 6.19 -16.22
C TYR A 235 -7.89 5.54 -17.07
N TYR A 236 -7.40 4.37 -16.67
CA TYR A 236 -6.16 3.78 -17.19
C TYR A 236 -6.23 2.26 -17.27
N GLY A 237 -5.40 1.65 -18.13
CA GLY A 237 -5.25 0.19 -18.23
C GLY A 237 -6.37 -0.49 -19.03
N ARG A 238 -7.23 0.26 -19.71
CA ARG A 238 -8.27 -0.24 -20.61
C ARG A 238 -8.00 0.33 -21.99
N ASP A 239 -7.31 -0.42 -22.85
CA ASP A 239 -7.04 0.05 -24.20
C ASP A 239 -8.37 0.36 -24.92
N PRO A 240 -8.54 1.54 -25.54
CA PRO A 240 -9.75 1.87 -26.29
C PRO A 240 -10.17 0.83 -27.35
N GLU A 241 -9.27 -0.05 -27.80
CA GLU A 241 -9.58 -1.19 -28.67
C GLU A 241 -10.68 -2.11 -28.08
N ILE A 242 -10.90 -2.13 -26.76
CA ILE A 242 -11.98 -2.94 -26.15
C ILE A 242 -13.38 -2.37 -26.38
N ILE A 243 -13.52 -1.07 -26.71
CA ILE A 243 -14.82 -0.37 -26.81
C ILE A 243 -15.83 -1.10 -27.72
N PRO A 244 -15.46 -1.58 -28.93
CA PRO A 244 -16.38 -2.31 -29.79
C PRO A 244 -16.79 -3.69 -29.24
N HIS A 245 -16.06 -4.23 -28.26
CA HIS A 245 -16.25 -5.57 -27.70
C HIS A 245 -17.03 -5.61 -26.39
N ILE A 246 -17.36 -4.44 -25.83
CA ILE A 246 -18.17 -4.31 -24.61
C ILE A 246 -19.54 -3.66 -24.90
N ARG A 247 -20.51 -3.86 -24.01
CA ARG A 247 -21.81 -3.16 -24.04
C ARG A 247 -21.71 -1.78 -23.36
N GLY A 248 -20.76 -1.62 -22.44
CA GLY A 248 -20.41 -0.33 -21.83
C GLY A 248 -19.59 -0.45 -20.57
N VAL A 249 -19.38 0.69 -19.88
CA VAL A 249 -18.62 0.82 -18.65
C VAL A 249 -19.42 1.64 -17.64
N LEU A 250 -19.65 1.06 -16.45
CA LEU A 250 -20.09 1.77 -15.26
C LEU A 250 -18.94 1.75 -14.26
N THR A 251 -18.35 2.90 -13.97
CA THR A 251 -17.30 3.01 -12.95
C THR A 251 -17.94 2.98 -11.56
N ASN A 252 -17.37 2.20 -10.65
CA ASN A 252 -17.59 2.27 -9.22
C ASN A 252 -16.46 3.11 -8.62
N PRO A 253 -16.72 4.38 -8.24
CA PRO A 253 -15.65 5.32 -7.90
C PRO A 253 -15.41 5.37 -6.39
N ASN A 254 -14.72 6.40 -5.89
CA ASN A 254 -14.49 6.56 -4.46
C ASN A 254 -15.81 6.80 -3.72
N CYS A 255 -15.84 6.44 -2.44
CA CYS A 255 -16.95 6.73 -1.54
C CYS A 255 -17.19 8.25 -1.44
N GLU A 256 -16.11 9.04 -1.37
CA GLU A 256 -16.11 10.49 -1.30
C GLU A 256 -16.54 11.13 -2.63
N TYR A 257 -17.73 11.73 -2.64
CA TYR A 257 -18.41 12.19 -3.86
C TYR A 257 -17.56 13.15 -4.71
N SER A 258 -17.04 14.21 -4.10
CA SER A 258 -16.41 15.31 -4.86
C SER A 258 -15.07 14.91 -5.49
N SER A 259 -14.40 13.90 -4.92
CA SER A 259 -13.12 13.39 -5.40
C SER A 259 -13.23 12.57 -6.70
N ASN A 260 -14.45 12.28 -7.15
CA ASN A 260 -14.70 11.43 -8.31
C ASN A 260 -14.65 12.15 -9.67
N VAL A 261 -14.51 13.48 -9.69
CA VAL A 261 -14.45 14.25 -10.94
C VAL A 261 -13.39 13.74 -11.92
N PRO A 262 -12.15 13.43 -11.51
CA PRO A 262 -11.17 12.81 -12.41
C PRO A 262 -11.62 11.49 -13.01
N ALA A 263 -12.18 10.58 -12.19
CA ALA A 263 -12.67 9.29 -12.66
C ALA A 263 -13.75 9.46 -13.75
N LEU A 264 -14.73 10.36 -13.52
CA LEU A 264 -15.83 10.60 -14.45
C LEU A 264 -15.40 11.29 -15.74
N TYR A 265 -14.63 12.37 -15.61
CA TYR A 265 -14.18 13.15 -16.77
C TYR A 265 -13.27 12.32 -17.67
N THR A 266 -12.30 11.62 -17.08
CA THR A 266 -11.33 10.84 -17.86
C THR A 266 -11.95 9.59 -18.49
N LEU A 267 -12.94 8.95 -17.85
CA LEU A 267 -13.75 7.88 -18.45
C LEU A 267 -14.52 8.36 -19.69
N SER A 268 -15.13 9.55 -19.60
CA SER A 268 -15.81 10.17 -20.74
C SER A 268 -14.84 10.45 -21.91
N LYS A 269 -13.66 10.99 -21.60
CA LYS A 269 -12.63 11.23 -22.61
C LYS A 269 -12.10 9.94 -23.23
N TRP A 270 -11.92 8.89 -22.43
CA TRP A 270 -11.56 7.57 -22.95
C TRP A 270 -12.58 7.07 -23.97
N ALA A 271 -13.88 7.15 -23.65
CA ALA A 271 -14.93 6.69 -24.54
C ALA A 271 -15.08 7.54 -25.82
N SER A 272 -14.82 8.86 -25.74
CA SER A 272 -15.01 9.78 -26.86
C SER A 272 -13.78 9.97 -27.75
N LEU A 273 -12.57 9.88 -27.20
CA LEU A 273 -11.32 10.03 -27.95
C LEU A 273 -10.88 8.73 -28.63
N GLY A 274 -11.28 7.57 -28.10
CA GLY A 274 -10.87 6.26 -28.63
C GLY A 274 -9.35 6.15 -28.68
N ASP A 275 -8.80 5.72 -29.81
CA ASP A 275 -7.34 5.56 -30.05
C ASP A 275 -6.50 6.83 -29.82
N LYS A 276 -7.12 8.01 -29.72
CA LYS A 276 -6.45 9.28 -29.40
C LYS A 276 -6.37 9.56 -27.90
N TYR A 277 -6.89 8.67 -27.06
CA TYR A 277 -6.89 8.83 -25.62
C TYR A 277 -5.47 8.69 -25.07
N ASP A 278 -4.95 9.78 -24.52
CA ASP A 278 -3.74 9.76 -23.69
C ASP A 278 -4.13 10.09 -22.24
N PRO A 279 -3.94 9.15 -21.29
CA PRO A 279 -4.37 9.33 -19.91
C PRO A 279 -3.65 10.48 -19.20
N PHE A 280 -2.39 10.76 -19.53
CA PHE A 280 -1.62 11.83 -18.89
C PHE A 280 -2.01 13.20 -19.42
N MET A 281 -2.22 13.32 -20.73
CA MET A 281 -2.72 14.57 -21.33
C MET A 281 -4.13 14.90 -20.83
N VAL A 282 -5.02 13.90 -20.76
CA VAL A 282 -6.37 14.08 -20.24
C VAL A 282 -6.36 14.40 -18.74
N ALA A 283 -5.44 13.83 -17.96
CA ALA A 283 -5.27 14.20 -16.56
C ALA A 283 -4.86 15.67 -16.41
N GLU A 284 -4.01 16.20 -17.29
CA GLU A 284 -3.63 17.62 -17.29
C GLU A 284 -4.84 18.52 -17.62
N GLU A 285 -5.64 18.17 -18.62
CA GLU A 285 -6.89 18.88 -18.92
C GLU A 285 -7.87 18.85 -17.74
N CYS A 286 -7.96 17.71 -17.06
CA CYS A 286 -8.88 17.48 -15.94
C CYS A 286 -8.60 18.38 -14.73
N GLN A 287 -7.41 18.98 -14.61
CA GLN A 287 -7.08 19.91 -13.52
C GLN A 287 -8.09 21.07 -13.44
N GLU A 288 -8.61 21.54 -14.59
CA GLU A 288 -9.63 22.60 -14.61
C GLU A 288 -10.97 22.14 -14.03
N GLU A 289 -11.37 20.89 -14.30
CA GLU A 289 -12.61 20.31 -13.76
C GLU A 289 -12.50 20.07 -12.26
N VAL A 290 -11.34 19.64 -11.77
CA VAL A 290 -11.07 19.53 -10.33
C VAL A 290 -11.16 20.90 -9.65
N ILE A 291 -10.59 21.94 -10.25
CA ILE A 291 -10.73 23.32 -9.73
C ILE A 291 -12.20 23.74 -9.72
N LYS A 292 -12.98 23.50 -10.79
CA LYS A 292 -14.41 23.81 -10.80
C LYS A 292 -15.15 23.13 -9.65
N GLU A 293 -14.82 21.87 -9.34
CA GLU A 293 -15.44 21.14 -8.25
C GLU A 293 -15.01 21.65 -6.86
N LEU A 294 -13.74 22.02 -6.66
CA LEU A 294 -13.26 22.64 -5.41
C LEU A 294 -13.99 23.96 -5.11
N TYR A 295 -14.44 24.68 -6.14
CA TYR A 295 -15.18 25.93 -6.04
C TYR A 295 -16.69 25.78 -6.24
N ARG A 296 -17.22 24.55 -6.34
CA ARG A 296 -18.65 24.32 -6.46
C ARG A 296 -19.36 24.83 -5.20
N PRO A 297 -20.42 25.65 -5.33
CA PRO A 297 -21.16 26.14 -4.18
C PRO A 297 -21.89 24.99 -3.49
N VAL A 298 -21.74 24.89 -2.17
CA VAL A 298 -22.49 23.97 -1.31
C VAL A 298 -23.22 24.76 -0.21
N PRO A 299 -24.36 24.27 0.33
CA PRO A 299 -25.18 25.02 1.28
C PRO A 299 -24.43 25.53 2.54
N LEU A 300 -23.33 24.87 2.93
CA LEU A 300 -22.51 25.22 4.09
C LEU A 300 -21.38 26.24 3.80
N SER A 301 -21.30 26.78 2.59
CA SER A 301 -20.22 27.68 2.17
C SER A 301 -20.55 29.16 2.37
N ASN A 302 -20.15 29.74 3.50
CA ASN A 302 -20.17 31.20 3.74
C ASN A 302 -18.75 31.81 3.82
N LEU A 303 -17.75 31.15 3.24
CA LEU A 303 -16.37 31.63 3.27
C LEU A 303 -16.15 32.75 2.25
N PRO A 304 -15.59 33.90 2.66
CA PRO A 304 -15.20 34.94 1.71
C PRO A 304 -14.04 34.42 0.84
N LEU A 305 -14.10 34.70 -0.46
CA LEU A 305 -13.01 34.37 -1.38
C LEU A 305 -11.74 35.14 -0.98
N ASN A 306 -10.65 34.41 -0.81
CA ASN A 306 -9.33 34.98 -0.55
C ASN A 306 -8.43 34.71 -1.75
N GLU A 307 -8.16 35.76 -2.54
CA GLU A 307 -7.37 35.67 -3.78
C GLU A 307 -5.99 35.02 -3.58
N ARG A 308 -5.36 35.22 -2.41
CA ARG A 308 -4.05 34.63 -2.09
C ARG A 308 -4.12 33.13 -1.78
N MET A 309 -5.29 32.64 -1.38
CA MET A 309 -5.52 31.25 -1.01
C MET A 309 -6.19 30.46 -2.13
N MET A 310 -6.23 31.01 -3.34
CA MET A 310 -6.82 30.34 -4.49
C MET A 310 -6.00 29.11 -4.90
N ILE A 311 -6.70 28.02 -5.22
CA ILE A 311 -6.09 26.80 -5.78
C ILE A 311 -5.72 27.07 -7.23
N THR A 312 -4.46 26.81 -7.57
CA THR A 312 -3.92 26.92 -8.94
C THR A 312 -3.96 25.57 -9.66
N LYS A 313 -3.70 25.56 -10.97
CA LYS A 313 -3.52 24.31 -11.74
C LYS A 313 -2.41 23.42 -11.17
N ALA A 314 -1.30 24.02 -10.72
CA ALA A 314 -0.20 23.28 -10.12
C ALA A 314 -0.60 22.64 -8.77
N ASP A 315 -1.47 23.29 -8.00
CA ASP A 315 -2.00 22.74 -6.75
C ASP A 315 -2.95 21.56 -7.05
N ALA A 316 -3.83 21.70 -8.04
CA ALA A 316 -4.74 20.64 -8.48
C ALA A 316 -3.98 19.43 -9.05
N ASP A 317 -2.95 19.67 -9.85
CA ASP A 317 -2.05 18.63 -10.35
C ASP A 317 -1.36 17.90 -9.21
N LEU A 318 -0.76 18.63 -8.25
CA LEU A 318 -0.11 18.01 -7.09
C LEU A 318 -1.11 17.14 -6.30
N LEU A 319 -2.35 17.60 -6.11
CA LEU A 319 -3.41 16.84 -5.45
C LEU A 319 -3.71 15.53 -6.20
N MET A 320 -3.93 15.59 -7.51
CA MET A 320 -4.20 14.40 -8.34
C MET A 320 -3.01 13.44 -8.35
N GLN A 321 -1.79 13.94 -8.52
CA GLN A 321 -0.56 13.15 -8.54
C GLN A 321 -0.33 12.42 -7.21
N THR A 322 -0.68 13.06 -6.09
CA THR A 322 -0.62 12.46 -4.73
C THR A 322 -1.56 11.28 -4.60
N PHE A 323 -2.77 11.41 -5.12
CA PHE A 323 -3.84 10.42 -5.01
C PHE A 323 -4.13 9.82 -6.38
N TRP A 324 -3.20 9.02 -6.91
CA TRP A 324 -3.27 8.61 -8.32
C TRP A 324 -4.18 7.40 -8.56
N LEU A 325 -3.64 6.17 -8.55
CA LEU A 325 -4.37 4.95 -8.89
C LEU A 325 -4.06 3.78 -7.92
N PRO A 326 -4.83 2.67 -7.96
CA PRO A 326 -4.62 1.54 -7.07
C PRO A 326 -3.25 0.84 -7.19
N TYR A 327 -2.65 0.87 -8.37
CA TYR A 327 -1.41 0.13 -8.67
C TYR A 327 -0.22 1.04 -8.97
N SER A 328 -0.41 2.36 -8.99
CA SER A 328 0.64 3.30 -9.34
C SER A 328 0.47 4.66 -8.66
N HIS A 329 1.59 5.34 -8.47
CA HIS A 329 1.63 6.73 -8.04
C HIS A 329 1.63 7.66 -9.26
N GLY A 330 1.30 8.93 -9.04
CA GLY A 330 1.48 9.94 -10.09
C GLY A 330 2.97 10.04 -10.43
N PRO A 331 3.35 10.25 -11.71
CA PRO A 331 4.75 10.31 -12.13
C PRO A 331 5.62 11.24 -11.28
N LYS A 332 5.08 12.38 -10.84
CA LYS A 332 5.80 13.33 -9.97
C LYS A 332 6.07 12.76 -8.58
N ILE A 333 5.14 11.98 -8.04
CA ILE A 333 5.25 11.34 -6.73
C ILE A 333 6.16 10.12 -6.79
N GLU A 334 6.11 9.35 -7.87
CA GLU A 334 7.04 8.23 -8.07
C GLU A 334 8.49 8.75 -8.14
N LEU A 335 8.73 9.85 -8.85
CA LEU A 335 10.04 10.52 -8.85
C LEU A 335 10.41 11.00 -7.44
N LEU A 336 9.50 11.66 -6.73
CA LEU A 336 9.73 12.14 -5.36
C LEU A 336 10.13 11.01 -4.39
N LEU A 337 9.50 9.83 -4.52
CA LEU A 337 9.82 8.65 -3.73
C LEU A 337 11.23 8.13 -4.04
N LYS A 338 11.59 8.02 -5.33
CA LYS A 338 12.95 7.64 -5.76
C LYS A 338 14.01 8.63 -5.28
N GLU A 339 13.69 9.93 -5.32
CA GLU A 339 14.56 10.98 -4.80
C GLU A 339 14.78 10.83 -3.28
N PHE A 340 13.71 10.60 -2.52
CA PHE A 340 13.84 10.40 -1.07
C PHE A 340 14.61 9.12 -0.73
N GLU A 341 14.37 8.03 -1.44
CA GLU A 341 15.09 6.76 -1.27
C GLU A 341 16.59 6.96 -1.48
N TYR A 342 16.98 7.61 -2.59
CA TYR A 342 18.37 7.96 -2.83
C TYR A 342 18.95 8.82 -1.69
N LEU A 343 18.25 9.88 -1.29
CA LEU A 343 18.73 10.79 -0.24
C LEU A 343 18.90 10.07 1.11
N ARG A 344 17.95 9.17 1.45
CA ARG A 344 17.98 8.32 2.65
C ARG A 344 19.16 7.37 2.62
N ASP A 345 19.37 6.66 1.53
CA ASP A 345 20.39 5.60 1.46
C ASP A 345 21.81 6.17 1.50
N HIS A 346 22.00 7.35 0.92
CA HIS A 346 23.29 8.06 0.88
C HIS A 346 23.49 9.05 2.03
N SER A 347 22.52 9.16 2.95
CA SER A 347 22.54 10.06 4.11
C SER A 347 23.81 9.93 4.98
N HIS A 348 24.33 8.72 5.11
CA HIS A 348 25.52 8.42 5.92
C HIS A 348 26.80 9.10 5.38
N ILE A 349 26.92 9.26 4.06
CA ILE A 349 28.03 9.95 3.40
C ILE A 349 27.95 11.45 3.70
N ALA A 350 26.76 12.03 3.50
CA ALA A 350 26.51 13.45 3.76
C ALA A 350 26.82 13.84 5.20
N ARG A 351 26.35 13.03 6.16
CA ARG A 351 26.61 13.25 7.58
C ARG A 351 28.09 13.14 7.96
N SER A 352 28.82 12.19 7.36
CA SER A 352 30.26 12.03 7.62
C SER A 352 31.06 13.26 7.17
N PHE A 353 30.70 13.82 6.01
CA PHE A 353 31.34 15.02 5.47
C PHE A 353 31.12 16.25 6.34
N VAL A 354 29.87 16.50 6.78
CA VAL A 354 29.54 17.62 7.69
C VAL A 354 30.34 17.54 8.99
N HIS A 355 30.45 16.34 9.59
CA HIS A 355 31.22 16.15 10.81
C HIS A 355 32.74 16.33 10.62
N LYS A 356 33.30 15.96 9.46
CA LYS A 356 34.72 16.19 9.14
C LYS A 356 35.04 17.68 9.00
N ASN A 357 34.18 18.44 8.33
CA ASN A 357 34.40 19.86 8.07
C ASN A 357 34.02 20.78 9.26
N ALA A 358 33.18 20.32 10.18
CA ALA A 358 32.85 21.05 11.42
C ALA A 358 34.01 21.09 12.44
N GLY A 359 35.06 20.27 12.25
CA GLY A 359 36.23 20.18 13.13
C GLY A 359 37.55 20.65 12.49
N ALA A 360 37.55 21.07 11.23
CA ALA A 360 38.76 21.50 10.53
C ALA A 360 39.02 23.00 10.77
N SER A 361 40.12 23.32 11.46
CA SER A 361 40.71 24.66 11.40
C SER A 361 41.29 24.89 10.01
N MET A 362 41.08 26.08 9.46
CA MET A 362 41.68 26.54 8.20
C MET A 362 43.21 26.48 8.30
N ASP A 363 43.82 25.41 7.82
CA ASP A 363 45.19 25.41 7.33
C ASP A 363 45.17 24.70 5.97
N GLU A 364 45.71 25.41 4.97
CA GLU A 364 45.58 25.13 3.54
C GLU A 364 46.46 23.97 3.07
N THR A 365 46.15 23.55 1.83
CA THR A 365 47.01 22.88 0.84
C THR A 365 47.18 21.37 0.97
N ASP A 366 46.21 20.63 0.44
CA ASP A 366 46.42 19.69 -0.68
C ASP A 366 45.03 19.21 -1.16
N GLU A 367 44.56 19.77 -2.28
CA GLU A 367 43.31 19.34 -2.92
C GLU A 367 43.52 18.03 -3.68
N ASP A 368 43.42 16.91 -2.97
CA ASP A 368 43.41 15.58 -3.58
C ASP A 368 42.16 15.38 -4.47
N VAL A 369 42.32 14.63 -5.56
CA VAL A 369 41.24 14.29 -6.51
C VAL A 369 40.03 13.63 -5.81
N ASP A 370 40.27 12.85 -4.76
CA ASP A 370 39.22 12.22 -3.94
C ASP A 370 38.39 13.24 -3.14
N THR A 371 38.97 14.38 -2.74
CA THR A 371 38.27 15.47 -2.04
C THR A 371 37.34 16.22 -3.00
N ASN A 372 37.75 16.41 -4.26
CA ASN A 372 36.92 17.03 -5.29
C ASN A 372 35.74 16.13 -5.69
N ILE A 373 35.95 14.81 -5.79
CA ILE A 373 34.87 13.85 -6.07
C ILE A 373 33.86 13.79 -4.91
N GLN A 374 34.34 13.76 -3.66
CA GLN A 374 33.46 13.79 -2.48
C GLN A 374 32.68 15.11 -2.40
N THR A 375 33.31 16.25 -2.69
CA THR A 375 32.64 17.56 -2.67
C THR A 375 31.55 17.64 -3.75
N SER A 376 31.84 17.20 -4.98
CA SER A 376 30.85 17.15 -6.07
C SER A 376 29.65 16.24 -5.76
N PHE A 377 29.87 15.11 -5.07
CA PHE A 377 28.78 14.24 -4.64
C PHE A 377 27.88 14.90 -3.60
N ILE A 378 28.48 15.60 -2.63
CA ILE A 378 27.75 16.30 -1.58
C ILE A 378 26.92 17.45 -2.17
N ASP A 379 27.47 18.19 -3.12
CA ASP A 379 26.75 19.25 -3.83
C ASP A 379 25.52 18.70 -4.57
N ASP A 380 25.66 17.57 -5.26
CA ASP A 380 24.53 16.88 -5.90
C ASP A 380 23.48 16.41 -4.87
N TRP A 381 23.92 15.78 -3.78
CA TRP A 381 23.02 15.33 -2.71
C TRP A 381 22.25 16.51 -2.09
N ILE A 382 22.93 17.63 -1.84
CA ILE A 382 22.32 18.86 -1.31
C ILE A 382 21.33 19.45 -2.31
N ALA A 383 21.67 19.53 -3.60
CA ALA A 383 20.78 20.04 -4.64
C ALA A 383 19.49 19.21 -4.73
N ARG A 384 19.61 17.88 -4.70
CA ARG A 384 18.45 16.95 -4.68
C ARG A 384 17.61 17.10 -3.40
N ALA A 385 18.25 17.27 -2.25
CA ALA A 385 17.55 17.55 -0.98
C ALA A 385 16.79 18.87 -1.01
N TYR A 386 17.33 19.92 -1.68
CA TYR A 386 16.60 21.18 -1.91
C TYR A 386 15.38 20.97 -2.78
N THR A 387 15.50 20.24 -3.90
CA THR A 387 14.36 19.91 -4.77
C THR A 387 13.28 19.15 -3.98
N PHE A 388 13.65 18.16 -3.17
CA PHE A 388 12.70 17.46 -2.29
C PHE A 388 12.00 18.40 -1.31
N ASN A 389 12.75 19.31 -0.68
CA ASN A 389 12.19 20.30 0.25
C ASN A 389 11.27 21.31 -0.46
N ASP A 390 11.49 21.64 -1.73
CA ASP A 390 10.59 22.52 -2.49
C ASP A 390 9.26 21.84 -2.79
N VAL A 391 9.25 20.54 -3.14
CA VAL A 391 8.02 19.76 -3.27
C VAL A 391 7.26 19.70 -1.93
N CYS A 392 7.98 19.53 -0.82
CA CYS A 392 7.39 19.61 0.52
C CYS A 392 6.72 20.97 0.79
N ARG A 393 7.35 22.08 0.39
CA ARG A 393 6.78 23.44 0.52
C ARG A 393 5.52 23.60 -0.33
N SER A 394 5.52 23.11 -1.56
CA SER A 394 4.33 23.11 -2.43
C SER A 394 3.18 22.35 -1.79
N PHE A 395 3.46 21.18 -1.20
CA PHE A 395 2.45 20.38 -0.51
C PHE A 395 1.89 21.10 0.74
N SER A 396 2.75 21.73 1.54
CA SER A 396 2.31 22.57 2.66
C SER A 396 1.45 23.74 2.19
N GLY A 397 1.82 24.39 1.08
CA GLY A 397 1.02 25.45 0.47
C GLY A 397 -0.37 24.99 0.04
N LEU A 398 -0.48 23.82 -0.61
CA LEU A 398 -1.77 23.20 -0.94
C LEU A 398 -2.59 22.93 0.34
N PHE A 399 -1.96 22.35 1.37
CA PHE A 399 -2.60 22.05 2.65
C PHE A 399 -3.14 23.31 3.35
N GLU A 400 -2.42 24.43 3.27
CA GLU A 400 -2.85 25.72 3.84
C GLU A 400 -3.99 26.38 3.05
N LYS A 401 -4.07 26.17 1.74
CA LYS A 401 -5.11 26.72 0.86
C LYS A 401 -6.45 25.99 0.98
N LEU A 402 -6.44 24.66 1.11
CA LEU A 402 -7.64 23.84 1.09
C LEU A 402 -8.73 24.22 2.11
N PRO A 403 -8.42 24.65 3.34
CA PRO A 403 -9.43 25.15 4.27
C PRO A 403 -10.24 26.34 3.76
N PHE A 404 -9.78 27.06 2.73
CA PHE A 404 -10.44 28.24 2.18
C PHE A 404 -11.30 27.97 0.94
N ILE A 405 -11.37 26.72 0.47
CA ILE A 405 -12.23 26.39 -0.68
C ILE A 405 -13.72 26.48 -0.29
N PRO A 406 -14.60 26.94 -1.21
CA PRO A 406 -16.04 26.98 -0.99
C PRO A 406 -16.65 25.58 -0.79
N ASN A 407 -16.22 24.58 -1.57
CA ASN A 407 -16.77 23.23 -1.46
C ASN A 407 -16.30 22.54 -0.17
N ARG A 408 -17.10 22.71 0.90
CA ARG A 408 -16.81 22.15 2.23
C ARG A 408 -16.85 20.63 2.24
N ASP A 409 -17.72 20.02 1.42
CA ASP A 409 -17.83 18.57 1.31
C ASP A 409 -16.50 18.00 0.80
N PHE A 410 -15.95 18.57 -0.29
CA PHE A 410 -14.62 18.20 -0.79
C PHE A 410 -13.55 18.33 0.29
N PHE A 411 -13.49 19.48 0.99
CA PHE A 411 -12.48 19.69 2.03
C PHE A 411 -12.54 18.62 3.12
N PHE A 412 -13.74 18.31 3.64
CA PHE A 412 -13.89 17.34 4.71
C PHE A 412 -13.60 15.91 4.24
N ASP A 413 -13.98 15.58 3.01
CA ASP A 413 -13.71 14.29 2.38
C ASP A 413 -12.20 14.05 2.20
N ILE A 414 -11.45 15.05 1.68
CA ILE A 414 -10.02 14.87 1.35
C ILE A 414 -9.06 15.04 2.53
N ASN A 415 -9.47 15.80 3.56
CA ASN A 415 -8.56 16.21 4.65
C ASN A 415 -7.93 15.04 5.42
N PRO A 416 -8.62 13.93 5.75
CA PRO A 416 -8.01 12.78 6.42
C PRO A 416 -6.83 12.17 5.63
N TYR A 417 -7.01 12.04 4.32
CA TYR A 417 -5.98 11.51 3.40
C TYR A 417 -4.80 12.48 3.29
N LEU A 418 -5.09 13.75 3.05
CA LEU A 418 -4.07 14.77 2.85
C LEU A 418 -3.24 15.03 4.10
N ASN A 419 -3.88 15.06 5.28
CA ASN A 419 -3.17 15.24 6.54
C ASN A 419 -2.18 14.10 6.81
N SER A 420 -2.56 12.86 6.47
CA SER A 420 -1.68 11.69 6.62
C SER A 420 -0.43 11.82 5.74
N VAL A 421 -0.60 12.18 4.47
CA VAL A 421 0.51 12.43 3.54
C VAL A 421 1.35 13.62 4.01
N HIS A 422 0.72 14.73 4.43
CA HIS A 422 1.40 15.92 4.91
C HIS A 422 2.36 15.58 6.06
N ILE A 423 1.87 14.84 7.06
CA ILE A 423 2.66 14.48 8.23
C ILE A 423 3.85 13.59 7.84
N ALA A 424 3.63 12.58 7.00
CA ALA A 424 4.69 11.69 6.53
C ALA A 424 5.75 12.45 5.72
N LEU A 425 5.34 13.28 4.77
CA LEU A 425 6.23 14.07 3.93
C LEU A 425 7.05 15.07 4.76
N MET A 426 6.43 15.74 5.74
CA MET A 426 7.15 16.63 6.67
C MET A 426 8.13 15.86 7.55
N ALA A 427 7.82 14.61 7.94
CA ALA A 427 8.75 13.78 8.69
C ALA A 427 9.99 13.41 7.85
N CYS A 428 9.79 13.03 6.58
CA CYS A 428 10.88 12.79 5.63
C CYS A 428 11.76 14.03 5.45
N ASN A 429 11.16 15.22 5.26
CA ASN A 429 11.90 16.46 5.13
C ASN A 429 12.71 16.82 6.40
N ARG A 430 12.13 16.61 7.59
CA ARG A 430 12.83 16.81 8.88
C ARG A 430 14.02 15.85 9.03
N TYR A 431 13.88 14.61 8.58
CA TYR A 431 14.98 13.63 8.59
C TYR A 431 16.15 14.11 7.74
N LEU A 432 15.91 14.57 6.50
CA LEU A 432 16.97 15.09 5.64
C LEU A 432 17.69 16.29 6.25
N LYS A 433 16.93 17.20 6.87
CA LYS A 433 17.49 18.36 7.58
C LYS A 433 18.39 17.96 8.74
N TRP A 434 18.02 16.90 9.47
CA TRP A 434 18.80 16.37 10.58
C TRP A 434 20.10 15.68 10.14
N VAL A 435 20.10 15.01 8.98
CA VAL A 435 21.28 14.27 8.49
C VAL A 435 22.36 15.20 7.96
N GLY A 436 21.99 16.18 7.14
CA GLY A 436 22.94 16.82 6.23
C GLY A 436 22.81 18.33 6.05
N LEU A 437 21.86 18.99 6.73
CA LEU A 437 21.62 20.43 6.57
C LEU A 437 21.73 21.16 7.92
N ASP A 438 22.93 21.21 8.50
CA ASP A 438 23.18 21.98 9.72
C ASP A 438 23.40 23.48 9.43
N GLN A 439 22.29 24.17 9.14
CA GLN A 439 21.98 25.53 9.62
C GLN A 439 20.50 25.63 10.05
N CYS A 440 19.93 24.58 10.65
CA CYS A 440 18.65 24.72 11.37
C CYS A 440 18.93 25.23 12.78
N ALA A 441 18.35 26.38 13.15
CA ALA A 441 18.63 27.11 14.41
C ALA A 441 18.40 26.32 15.73
N LYS A 442 17.90 25.09 15.66
CA LYS A 442 17.78 24.13 16.76
C LYS A 442 17.92 22.70 16.21
N PRO A 443 19.09 22.04 16.28
CA PRO A 443 19.19 20.62 15.98
C PRO A 443 18.25 19.84 16.92
N LEU A 444 17.51 18.87 16.38
CA LEU A 444 16.65 18.01 17.19
C LEU A 444 17.55 17.08 18.04
N ASN A 445 17.43 17.18 19.36
CA ASN A 445 18.16 16.32 20.31
C ASN A 445 17.76 14.82 20.22
N ARG A 446 16.75 14.46 19.42
CA ARG A 446 16.26 13.09 19.21
C ARG A 446 15.91 12.89 17.74
N GLY A 447 16.13 11.68 17.23
CA GLY A 447 15.78 11.28 15.87
C GLY A 447 14.28 11.38 15.56
N PRO A 448 13.86 11.08 14.31
CA PRO A 448 12.46 11.18 13.90
C PRO A 448 11.53 10.43 14.87
N THR A 449 10.43 11.07 15.26
CA THR A 449 9.42 10.47 16.14
C THR A 449 8.47 9.59 15.31
N LEU A 450 7.89 8.55 15.93
CA LEU A 450 6.81 7.76 15.33
C LEU A 450 5.48 8.54 15.22
N SER A 451 5.46 9.81 15.64
CA SER A 451 4.29 10.66 15.58
C SER A 451 3.95 10.93 14.11
N GLY A 452 2.83 10.36 13.66
CA GLY A 452 2.35 10.53 12.29
C GLY A 452 2.49 9.33 11.35
N LEU A 453 3.17 8.25 11.77
CA LEU A 453 3.13 6.99 11.04
C LEU A 453 1.84 6.22 11.39
N PRO A 454 1.38 5.27 10.53
CA PRO A 454 0.27 4.38 10.87
C PRO A 454 0.52 3.72 12.23
N GLY A 455 -0.23 4.19 13.22
CA GLY A 455 -0.14 3.77 14.62
C GLY A 455 -1.24 2.78 14.99
N GLY A 456 -1.41 2.57 16.29
CA GLY A 456 -2.44 1.66 16.81
C GLY A 456 -2.21 0.21 16.42
N LEU A 457 -3.20 -0.64 16.73
CA LEU A 457 -3.09 -2.09 16.55
C LEU A 457 -2.93 -2.49 15.08
N ALA A 458 -3.67 -1.84 14.17
CA ALA A 458 -3.57 -2.08 12.73
C ALA A 458 -2.16 -1.76 12.21
N GLY A 459 -1.58 -0.62 12.63
CA GLY A 459 -0.21 -0.24 12.26
C GLY A 459 0.85 -1.25 12.71
N GLU A 460 0.71 -1.82 13.92
CA GLU A 460 1.61 -2.87 14.40
C GLU A 460 1.46 -4.16 13.59
N PHE A 461 0.24 -4.60 13.29
CA PHE A 461 0.04 -5.78 12.45
C PHE A 461 0.56 -5.57 11.02
N MET A 462 0.39 -4.38 10.43
CA MET A 462 0.95 -4.07 9.10
C MET A 462 2.48 -4.16 9.08
N ARG A 463 3.16 -3.78 10.17
CA ARG A 463 4.63 -3.92 10.30
C ARG A 463 5.09 -5.36 10.48
N LEU A 464 4.24 -6.22 11.03
CA LEU A 464 4.53 -7.64 11.26
C LEU A 464 4.11 -8.53 10.08
N TYR A 465 3.17 -8.06 9.26
CA TYR A 465 2.71 -8.77 8.08
C TYR A 465 3.86 -8.89 7.08
N PRO A 466 4.09 -10.09 6.50
CA PRO A 466 5.14 -10.27 5.51
C PRO A 466 4.76 -9.51 4.24
N VAL A 467 5.26 -8.28 4.12
CA VAL A 467 5.24 -7.56 2.86
C VAL A 467 6.40 -8.07 2.01
N GLN A 468 6.18 -8.30 0.72
CA GLN A 468 7.27 -8.39 -0.26
C GLN A 468 7.93 -7.00 -0.45
N SER A 469 8.27 -6.32 0.64
CA SER A 469 9.19 -5.19 0.58
C SER A 469 10.59 -5.79 0.61
N GLN A 470 11.49 -5.24 -0.20
CA GLN A 470 12.88 -5.67 -0.22
C GLN A 470 13.48 -5.48 1.18
N ASN A 471 13.54 -6.56 1.98
CA ASN A 471 14.43 -6.84 3.12
C ASN A 471 14.99 -5.70 4.01
N GLU A 472 14.27 -4.59 4.20
CA GLU A 472 14.81 -3.42 4.92
C GLU A 472 13.90 -2.99 6.06
N PHE A 473 14.12 -3.57 7.24
CA PHE A 473 13.65 -2.97 8.48
C PHE A 473 14.56 -1.78 8.84
N PRO A 474 14.02 -0.61 9.23
CA PRO A 474 14.85 0.47 9.76
C PRO A 474 15.57 0.00 11.02
N VAL A 475 16.90 0.04 10.98
CA VAL A 475 17.75 -0.26 12.12
C VAL A 475 17.52 0.83 13.17
N TYR A 476 16.81 0.50 14.24
CA TYR A 476 16.71 1.40 15.40
C TYR A 476 18.11 1.64 15.99
N TYR A 477 18.54 2.91 16.02
CA TYR A 477 19.70 3.33 16.79
C TYR A 477 19.47 3.06 18.28
N ALA A 478 20.49 2.54 18.96
CA ALA A 478 20.48 2.49 20.41
C ALA A 478 20.44 3.92 20.99
N PRO A 479 19.78 4.17 22.13
CA PRO A 479 19.81 5.47 22.77
C PRO A 479 21.26 5.88 23.07
N ALA A 480 21.59 7.15 22.81
CA ALA A 480 22.93 7.72 23.05
C ALA A 480 23.36 7.75 24.54
N PHE A 481 22.51 7.28 25.45
CA PHE A 481 22.79 7.18 26.88
C PHE A 481 23.01 5.72 27.28
N LEU A 482 24.14 5.17 26.83
CA LEU A 482 24.77 4.05 27.53
C LEU A 482 26.01 4.62 28.21
N GLU A 483 25.86 5.07 29.46
CA GLU A 483 26.97 5.51 30.32
C GLU A 483 27.96 4.37 30.69
N LYS A 484 27.88 3.20 30.06
CA LYS A 484 28.81 2.09 30.28
C LYS A 484 29.16 1.40 28.98
N LYS A 485 30.48 1.33 28.72
CA LYS A 485 31.17 0.57 27.66
C LYS A 485 30.70 -0.88 27.64
N THR A 486 29.62 -1.14 26.89
CA THR A 486 28.95 -2.43 26.79
C THR A 486 29.08 -2.93 25.36
N LEU A 487 29.60 -4.15 25.18
CA LEU A 487 29.71 -4.80 23.88
C LEU A 487 28.39 -5.48 23.51
N ILE A 488 27.82 -5.13 22.35
CA ILE A 488 26.60 -5.75 21.84
C ILE A 488 26.97 -6.70 20.70
N LEU A 489 26.66 -7.99 20.86
CA LEU A 489 26.81 -9.02 19.83
C LEU A 489 25.48 -9.25 19.12
N ARG A 490 25.46 -9.18 17.79
CA ARG A 490 24.28 -9.50 16.96
C ARG A 490 24.57 -10.65 15.99
N PRO A 491 23.66 -11.63 15.86
CA PRO A 491 23.79 -12.67 14.85
C PRO A 491 23.54 -12.08 13.46
N ILE A 492 24.43 -12.38 12.51
CA ILE A 492 24.31 -11.99 11.10
C ILE A 492 23.85 -13.21 10.30
N ILE A 493 22.75 -13.06 9.55
CA ILE A 493 22.24 -14.08 8.65
C ILE A 493 23.16 -14.15 7.43
N GLN A 494 23.44 -15.36 6.93
CA GLN A 494 24.45 -15.63 5.89
C GLN A 494 24.30 -14.76 4.63
N SER A 495 23.07 -14.50 4.18
CA SER A 495 22.77 -13.64 3.03
C SER A 495 23.17 -12.17 3.21
N ASN A 496 23.37 -11.72 4.45
CA ASN A 496 23.67 -10.33 4.80
C ASN A 496 25.15 -10.12 5.16
N ILE A 497 25.98 -11.16 5.13
CA ILE A 497 27.43 -11.07 5.44
C ILE A 497 28.13 -10.16 4.43
N GLN A 498 27.82 -10.31 3.14
CA GLN A 498 28.40 -9.47 2.08
C GLN A 498 28.11 -7.98 2.30
N LYS A 499 26.86 -7.63 2.58
CA LYS A 499 26.45 -6.24 2.87
C LYS A 499 27.07 -5.72 4.17
N PHE A 500 27.23 -6.57 5.19
CA PHE A 500 27.86 -6.17 6.44
C PHE A 500 29.36 -5.87 6.27
N VAL A 501 30.07 -6.70 5.49
CA VAL A 501 31.48 -6.52 5.16
C VAL A 501 31.69 -5.29 4.27
N GLN A 502 30.81 -5.03 3.30
CA GLN A 502 30.85 -3.82 2.47
C GLN A 502 30.66 -2.52 3.28
N ASN A 503 29.89 -2.57 4.37
CA ASN A 503 29.71 -1.42 5.26
C ASN A 503 30.87 -1.22 6.25
N LEU A 504 31.81 -2.17 6.34
CA LEU A 504 32.97 -2.18 7.21
C LEU A 504 34.21 -1.52 6.55
N ASN A 505 34.02 -0.41 5.82
CA ASN A 505 35.00 0.32 4.99
C ASN A 505 36.31 0.81 5.67
N PHE A 506 36.69 0.25 6.82
CA PHE A 506 37.96 0.49 7.52
C PHE A 506 38.95 -0.69 7.48
N LEU A 507 38.64 -1.81 6.81
CA LEU A 507 39.54 -2.95 6.68
C LEU A 507 39.84 -3.25 5.20
N SER A 508 40.68 -2.42 4.59
CA SER A 508 41.28 -2.69 3.27
C SER A 508 42.21 -3.91 3.24
N SER A 509 42.30 -4.66 4.33
CA SER A 509 43.22 -5.80 4.54
C SER A 509 42.53 -7.16 4.69
N LEU A 510 41.21 -7.25 4.50
CA LEU A 510 40.55 -8.55 4.44
C LEU A 510 40.76 -9.15 3.04
N ASP A 511 41.56 -10.23 2.99
CA ASP A 511 41.84 -10.98 1.76
C ASP A 511 40.53 -11.36 1.07
N SER A 512 40.39 -11.02 -0.22
CA SER A 512 39.19 -11.32 -1.03
C SER A 512 38.83 -12.80 -1.00
N VAL A 513 39.85 -13.65 -0.83
CA VAL A 513 39.76 -15.11 -0.68
C VAL A 513 38.96 -15.51 0.56
N LEU A 514 39.08 -14.78 1.68
CA LEU A 514 38.37 -15.09 2.92
C LEU A 514 36.88 -14.76 2.80
N ILE A 515 36.58 -13.62 2.16
CA ILE A 515 35.20 -13.17 1.89
C ILE A 515 34.51 -14.15 0.94
N ASP A 516 35.17 -14.56 -0.14
CA ASP A 516 34.63 -15.54 -1.08
C ASP A 516 34.41 -16.92 -0.45
N ALA A 517 35.32 -17.38 0.41
CA ALA A 517 35.16 -18.62 1.16
C ALA A 517 33.96 -18.59 2.11
N LEU A 518 33.65 -17.44 2.71
CA LEU A 518 32.50 -17.25 3.62
C LEU A 518 31.16 -17.19 2.86
N ILE A 519 31.13 -16.55 1.70
CA ILE A 519 29.93 -16.43 0.86
C ILE A 519 29.54 -17.80 0.29
N HIS A 520 30.52 -18.59 -0.15
CA HIS A 520 30.29 -19.86 -0.85
C HIS A 520 30.36 -21.09 0.06
N SER A 521 30.61 -20.89 1.35
CA SER A 521 30.54 -21.94 2.37
C SER A 521 29.12 -22.52 2.44
N LYS A 522 28.95 -23.76 1.97
CA LYS A 522 27.72 -24.57 2.16
C LYS A 522 27.54 -25.07 3.60
N GLU A 523 28.48 -24.74 4.49
CA GLU A 523 28.54 -25.24 5.87
C GLU A 523 28.09 -24.18 6.88
N SER A 524 27.62 -24.64 8.05
CA SER A 524 26.98 -23.81 9.09
C SER A 524 27.99 -22.90 9.80
N VAL A 525 28.30 -21.75 9.19
CA VAL A 525 29.12 -20.70 9.79
C VAL A 525 28.22 -19.72 10.56
N PHE A 526 28.39 -19.63 11.88
CA PHE A 526 27.75 -18.56 12.66
C PHE A 526 28.65 -17.34 12.65
N THR A 527 28.09 -16.20 12.21
CA THR A 527 28.81 -14.93 12.12
C THR A 527 28.20 -13.93 13.10
N TYR A 528 29.02 -13.38 14.00
CA TYR A 528 28.60 -12.38 14.96
C TYR A 528 29.37 -11.07 14.72
N GLY A 529 28.65 -9.95 14.69
CA GLY A 529 29.25 -8.61 14.66
C GLY A 529 29.44 -8.06 16.07
N ALA A 530 30.64 -7.57 16.38
CA ALA A 530 30.95 -6.90 17.64
C ALA A 530 30.87 -5.37 17.49
N LEU A 531 30.09 -4.73 18.37
CA LEU A 531 29.89 -3.27 18.39
C LEU A 531 30.35 -2.69 19.73
N ILE A 532 31.13 -1.60 19.69
CA ILE A 532 31.44 -0.72 20.83
C ILE A 532 30.97 0.69 20.47
N ASP A 533 30.17 1.33 21.32
CA ASP A 533 29.63 2.68 21.10
C ASP A 533 29.02 2.88 19.69
N SER A 534 28.33 1.85 19.20
CA SER A 534 27.69 1.80 17.87
C SER A 534 28.67 1.81 16.68
N ARG A 535 29.97 1.60 16.91
CA ARG A 535 30.97 1.37 15.84
C ARG A 535 31.29 -0.13 15.73
N PRO A 536 31.30 -0.69 14.51
CA PRO A 536 31.67 -2.08 14.30
C PRO A 536 33.18 -2.26 14.51
N MET A 537 33.54 -3.14 15.44
CA MET A 537 34.93 -3.38 15.86
C MET A 537 35.54 -4.61 15.18
N GLY A 538 34.72 -5.60 14.80
CA GLY A 538 35.21 -6.82 14.18
C GLY A 538 34.12 -7.87 13.97
N LEU A 539 34.49 -8.93 13.26
CA LEU A 539 33.69 -10.11 12.97
C LEU A 539 34.23 -11.31 13.75
N ILE A 540 33.34 -12.10 14.35
CA ILE A 540 33.67 -13.37 15.00
C ILE A 540 33.05 -14.50 14.17
N PHE A 541 33.88 -15.49 13.82
CA PHE A 541 33.48 -16.67 13.06
C PHE A 541 33.47 -17.92 13.95
N ALA A 542 32.49 -18.80 13.76
CA ALA A 542 32.49 -20.15 14.31
C ALA A 542 32.14 -21.17 13.22
N SER A 543 33.02 -22.16 12.99
CA SER A 543 32.86 -23.24 12.01
C SER A 543 33.07 -24.61 12.66
N ASN A 544 32.42 -25.65 12.11
CA ASN A 544 32.41 -27.01 12.67
C ASN A 544 33.44 -27.99 12.07
N ARG A 545 34.29 -27.59 11.10
CA ARG A 545 35.42 -28.40 10.59
C ARG A 545 36.62 -27.51 10.21
N ILE A 546 37.78 -27.79 10.81
CA ILE A 546 39.00 -26.95 10.74
C ILE A 546 40.02 -27.39 9.68
N ASN A 547 40.01 -28.65 9.24
CA ASN A 547 41.17 -29.18 8.49
C ASN A 547 41.29 -28.68 7.04
N SER A 548 40.23 -28.17 6.40
CA SER A 548 40.32 -27.55 5.06
C SER A 548 40.58 -26.04 5.08
N PHE A 549 40.40 -25.37 6.23
CA PHE A 549 40.58 -23.91 6.35
C PHE A 549 42.02 -23.52 6.77
N LYS A 550 42.74 -24.42 7.45
CA LYS A 550 44.15 -24.22 7.83
C LYS A 550 45.13 -24.27 6.65
N GLU A 551 44.84 -25.04 5.59
CA GLU A 551 45.77 -25.17 4.46
C GLU A 551 45.79 -23.92 3.54
N GLY A 552 44.75 -23.08 3.57
CA GLY A 552 44.69 -21.82 2.83
C GLY A 552 45.30 -20.60 3.55
N LEU A 553 45.46 -20.68 4.87
CA LEU A 553 46.03 -19.62 5.70
C LEU A 553 47.42 -20.03 6.22
N LYS A 554 48.41 -20.10 5.33
CA LYS A 554 49.82 -20.07 5.76
C LYS A 554 50.19 -18.63 6.15
N CYS A 555 49.75 -18.21 7.33
CA CYS A 555 50.24 -17.01 8.01
C CYS A 555 50.91 -17.42 9.32
N ASP A 556 52.10 -18.01 9.23
CA ASP A 556 52.89 -18.45 10.39
C ASP A 556 53.56 -17.30 11.18
N ASN A 557 53.17 -16.02 10.99
CA ASN A 557 53.80 -14.88 11.69
C ASN A 557 52.85 -13.66 11.89
N ALA A 558 51.62 -13.86 12.35
CA ALA A 558 50.65 -12.75 12.47
C ALA A 558 50.11 -12.51 13.90
N PHE A 559 50.99 -12.52 14.91
CA PHE A 559 50.58 -12.10 16.27
C PHE A 559 51.52 -11.10 16.95
N SER A 560 52.63 -10.68 16.31
CA SER A 560 53.62 -9.81 16.96
C SER A 560 53.70 -8.37 16.45
N ASP A 561 53.02 -8.00 15.35
CA ASP A 561 53.01 -6.61 14.87
C ASP A 561 51.62 -6.21 14.38
N PHE A 562 50.76 -5.73 15.30
CA PHE A 562 49.53 -5.02 14.93
C PHE A 562 49.49 -3.66 15.63
N PRO A 563 49.30 -2.55 14.88
CA PRO A 563 49.16 -1.23 15.47
C PRO A 563 47.82 -1.12 16.21
N ASN A 564 47.82 -0.33 17.28
CA ASN A 564 46.76 -0.12 18.28
C ASN A 564 45.37 0.37 17.77
N ASN A 565 44.98 0.18 16.52
CA ASN A 565 43.68 0.57 15.99
C ASN A 565 43.13 -0.49 15.01
N GLY A 566 42.19 -1.31 15.48
CA GLY A 566 41.40 -2.23 14.66
C GLY A 566 41.82 -3.70 14.80
N SER A 567 41.09 -4.47 15.61
CA SER A 567 41.42 -5.87 15.90
C SER A 567 40.35 -6.81 15.33
N ILE A 568 40.72 -7.61 14.32
CA ILE A 568 39.99 -8.82 13.92
C ILE A 568 40.35 -9.93 14.92
N ILE A 569 39.36 -10.66 15.46
CA ILE A 569 39.60 -11.83 16.33
C ILE A 569 39.08 -13.07 15.60
N GLY A 570 40.01 -13.83 15.02
CA GLY A 570 39.70 -15.13 14.45
C GLY A 570 39.66 -16.20 15.55
N LEU A 571 38.52 -16.85 15.72
CA LEU A 571 38.32 -17.89 16.73
C LEU A 571 38.06 -19.22 16.02
N VAL A 572 38.88 -20.22 16.34
CA VAL A 572 38.92 -21.53 15.68
C VAL A 572 38.43 -22.58 16.67
N VAL A 573 37.20 -23.07 16.51
CA VAL A 573 36.60 -24.07 17.41
C VAL A 573 36.58 -25.44 16.75
N GLU A 574 37.25 -26.42 17.36
CA GLU A 574 37.28 -27.79 16.89
C GLU A 574 36.32 -28.64 17.72
N ASN A 575 35.49 -29.41 17.02
CA ASN A 575 34.76 -30.60 17.48
C ASN A 575 33.24 -30.45 17.74
N GLN A 576 32.50 -31.42 17.19
CA GLN A 576 31.04 -31.49 17.13
C GLN A 576 30.44 -31.94 18.46
N LEU A 577 29.77 -31.05 19.20
CA LEU A 577 28.50 -31.36 19.90
C LEU A 577 27.87 -30.09 20.51
N LEU A 578 26.69 -29.73 19.96
CA LEU A 578 25.61 -28.91 20.54
C LEU A 578 25.90 -27.44 20.93
N PHE A 579 25.02 -26.56 20.42
CA PHE A 579 24.87 -25.11 20.63
C PHE A 579 25.17 -24.59 22.05
N THR A 580 25.01 -25.44 23.07
CA THR A 580 25.29 -25.18 24.48
C THR A 580 26.77 -25.14 24.84
N LYS A 581 27.61 -26.05 24.31
CA LYS A 581 29.07 -26.00 24.57
C LYS A 581 29.77 -24.92 23.77
N SER A 582 29.28 -24.63 22.56
CA SER A 582 29.78 -23.54 21.73
C SER A 582 29.57 -22.17 22.38
N MET A 583 28.49 -22.00 23.15
CA MET A 583 28.19 -20.74 23.83
C MET A 583 29.01 -20.56 25.11
N ASP A 584 29.26 -21.64 25.87
CA ASP A 584 30.16 -21.63 27.03
C ASP A 584 31.62 -21.33 26.61
N LEU A 585 32.09 -21.97 25.53
CA LEU A 585 33.45 -21.73 25.00
C LEU A 585 33.60 -20.33 24.38
N MET A 586 32.55 -19.80 23.74
CA MET A 586 32.54 -18.44 23.22
C MET A 586 32.58 -17.40 24.35
N LEU A 587 31.89 -17.65 25.47
CA LEU A 587 31.96 -16.80 26.66
C LEU A 587 33.33 -16.88 27.36
N GLU A 588 33.99 -18.03 27.34
CA GLU A 588 35.37 -18.21 27.81
C GLU A 588 36.36 -17.37 27.00
N VAL A 589 36.30 -17.45 25.67
CA VAL A 589 37.25 -16.75 24.80
C VAL A 589 36.97 -15.26 24.72
N VAL A 590 35.70 -14.83 24.76
CA VAL A 590 35.37 -13.41 24.92
C VAL A 590 35.86 -12.90 26.27
N SER A 591 35.88 -13.72 27.32
CA SER A 591 36.45 -13.35 28.62
C SER A 591 37.98 -13.26 28.57
N GLU A 592 38.68 -14.18 27.88
CA GLU A 592 40.13 -14.13 27.67
C GLU A 592 40.57 -12.93 26.81
N TRP A 593 39.82 -12.61 25.75
CA TRP A 593 40.05 -11.42 24.93
C TRP A 593 39.80 -10.12 25.73
N VAL A 594 38.76 -10.10 26.55
CA VAL A 594 38.51 -9.00 27.49
C VAL A 594 39.63 -8.92 28.54
N GLU A 595 40.24 -10.02 28.95
CA GLU A 595 41.45 -10.01 29.80
C GLU A 595 42.68 -9.46 29.07
N SER A 596 42.90 -9.82 27.80
CA SER A 596 44.01 -9.27 27.00
C SER A 596 43.88 -7.77 26.76
N LEU A 597 42.66 -7.23 26.80
CA LEU A 597 42.40 -5.79 26.75
C LEU A 597 42.68 -5.08 28.09
N LYS A 598 42.74 -5.79 29.23
CA LYS A 598 43.01 -5.19 30.56
C LYS A 598 44.45 -4.68 30.70
N ASP A 599 45.42 -5.26 29.97
CA ASP A 599 46.81 -4.76 29.94
C ASP A 599 46.92 -3.37 29.29
N SER A 600 45.88 -2.94 28.56
CA SER A 600 45.71 -1.59 28.06
C SER A 600 44.84 -0.74 29.00
N ASN A 601 45.27 -0.54 30.24
CA ASN A 601 44.79 0.47 31.20
C ASN A 601 43.25 0.69 31.29
N THR A 602 42.44 -0.34 31.04
CA THR A 602 40.98 -0.22 30.98
C THR A 602 40.32 -1.28 31.87
N SER A 603 39.70 -0.79 32.93
CA SER A 603 39.01 -1.58 33.96
C SER A 603 37.59 -1.98 33.54
N GLN A 604 37.25 -3.24 33.87
CA GLN A 604 35.93 -3.89 33.96
C GLN A 604 34.91 -3.69 32.81
N PHE A 605 34.85 -4.66 31.90
CA PHE A 605 33.77 -4.82 30.90
C PHE A 605 32.62 -5.69 31.43
N SER A 606 31.40 -5.49 30.91
CA SER A 606 30.23 -6.36 31.17
C SER A 606 29.61 -6.81 29.84
N ILE A 607 29.33 -8.11 29.70
CA ILE A 607 28.77 -8.72 28.48
C ILE A 607 27.25 -8.86 28.66
N ILE A 608 26.45 -8.29 27.75
CA ILE A 608 24.98 -8.40 27.78
C ILE A 608 24.48 -9.05 26.46
N PRO A 609 24.24 -10.37 26.45
CA PRO A 609 23.72 -11.04 25.26
C PRO A 609 22.18 -10.90 25.16
N ARG A 610 21.67 -10.62 23.96
CA ARG A 610 20.23 -10.57 23.64
C ARG A 610 19.79 -11.88 22.99
N TYR A 611 18.75 -12.53 23.52
CA TYR A 611 18.35 -13.87 23.08
C TYR A 611 16.89 -13.99 22.61
N SER A 612 16.59 -15.04 21.85
CA SER A 612 15.25 -15.43 21.41
C SER A 612 14.48 -16.25 22.46
N VAL A 613 13.17 -16.47 22.25
CA VAL A 613 12.26 -17.17 23.18
C VAL A 613 12.71 -18.60 23.50
N LEU A 614 13.36 -19.31 22.57
CA LEU A 614 13.90 -20.65 22.75
C LEU A 614 15.05 -20.69 23.78
N THR A 615 15.88 -19.65 23.84
CA THR A 615 17.02 -19.55 24.76
C THR A 615 16.61 -19.29 26.21
N LYS A 616 15.47 -18.60 26.41
CA LYS A 616 14.88 -18.31 27.74
C LYS A 616 14.51 -19.59 28.50
N HIS A 617 14.00 -20.60 27.79
CA HIS A 617 13.55 -21.87 28.38
C HIS A 617 14.72 -22.74 28.90
N TYR A 618 15.89 -22.62 28.28
CA TYR A 618 17.10 -23.34 28.70
C TYR A 618 17.74 -22.71 29.96
N LEU A 619 17.81 -21.38 30.03
CA LEU A 619 18.44 -20.65 31.14
C LEU A 619 17.65 -20.75 32.45
N LEU A 620 16.31 -20.84 32.39
CA LEU A 620 15.44 -21.06 33.55
C LEU A 620 15.61 -22.46 34.20
N LYS A 621 16.20 -23.43 33.50
CA LYS A 621 16.46 -24.79 34.02
C LYS A 621 17.77 -24.95 34.80
N LYS A 622 18.63 -23.93 34.83
CA LYS A 622 19.99 -23.97 35.42
C LYS A 622 20.17 -23.05 36.64
N ASP A 623 19.08 -22.71 37.34
CA ASP A 623 19.07 -21.86 38.56
C ASP A 623 19.63 -20.43 38.41
N PHE A 624 19.61 -19.87 37.20
CA PHE A 624 19.85 -18.43 37.03
C PHE A 624 18.60 -17.65 37.44
N ARG A 625 18.67 -16.90 38.55
CA ARG A 625 17.55 -16.07 39.01
C ARG A 625 17.39 -14.82 38.13
N PRO A 626 16.18 -14.55 37.60
CA PRO A 626 15.87 -13.24 37.03
C PRO A 626 15.91 -12.16 38.13
N LEU A 627 16.26 -10.94 37.75
CA LEU A 627 16.14 -9.75 38.63
C LEU A 627 14.68 -9.61 39.06
N ASP A 628 14.45 -9.38 40.36
CA ASP A 628 13.13 -9.11 40.92
C ASP A 628 12.43 -7.93 40.21
N ASP A 629 11.15 -8.13 39.93
CA ASP A 629 10.20 -7.31 39.16
C ASP A 629 9.88 -5.95 39.80
N ASN A 630 10.85 -5.05 39.98
CA ASN A 630 10.56 -3.69 40.47
C ASN A 630 10.98 -2.55 39.55
N ASP A 631 11.39 -2.82 38.31
CA ASP A 631 11.61 -1.76 37.32
C ASP A 631 10.72 -1.96 36.10
N LYS A 632 9.72 -1.09 35.95
CA LYS A 632 8.66 -1.14 34.92
C LYS A 632 9.16 -0.73 33.53
N SER A 633 10.26 -1.33 33.06
CA SER A 633 10.68 -1.25 31.66
C SER A 633 10.86 -2.66 31.10
N ASN A 634 10.16 -2.96 30.01
CA ASN A 634 10.02 -4.29 29.40
C ASN A 634 11.30 -4.83 28.70
N SER A 635 12.48 -4.57 29.27
CA SER A 635 13.76 -4.97 28.69
C SER A 635 14.35 -6.14 29.48
N LYS A 636 14.29 -7.34 28.89
CA LYS A 636 14.78 -8.60 29.49
C LYS A 636 16.30 -8.72 29.31
N TYR A 637 17.08 -8.50 30.37
CA TYR A 637 18.54 -8.67 30.39
C TYR A 637 18.94 -9.70 31.47
N ILE A 638 20.04 -10.41 31.24
CA ILE A 638 20.76 -11.17 32.29
C ILE A 638 22.12 -10.51 32.45
N ILE A 639 22.45 -10.11 33.68
CA ILE A 639 23.76 -9.58 34.05
C ILE A 639 24.56 -10.71 34.69
N LEU A 640 25.67 -11.10 34.07
CA LEU A 640 26.65 -11.97 34.71
C LEU A 640 27.46 -11.13 35.70
N LYS A 641 27.17 -11.29 37.00
CA LYS A 641 27.99 -10.73 38.08
C LYS A 641 29.08 -11.72 38.45
N LYS A 642 30.34 -11.27 38.54
CA LYS A 642 31.44 -12.11 39.03
C LYS A 642 31.26 -12.31 40.54
N GLY A 643 31.07 -13.56 40.94
CA GLY A 643 30.78 -14.04 42.29
C GLY A 643 30.07 -15.37 42.21
#